data_AF-A0A427XQ03-F1
#
_entry.id   AF-A0A427XQ03-F1
#
_cell.length_a   1.000
_cell.length_b   1.000
_cell.length_c   1.000
_cell.angle_alpha   90.00
_cell.angle_beta   90.00
_cell.angle_gamma   90.00
#
_symmetry.space_group_name_H-M   'P 1'
#
loop_
_entity.id
_entity.type
_entity.pdbx_description
1 polymer ?
#
loop_
_entity_poly.entity_id
_entity_poly.type
_entity_poly.pdbx_seq_one_letter_code
_entity_poly.pdbx_strand_id
1 'polypeptide(L)'
;MGYTTPRWVRLWLTFSTVVVLWDAGYCFARPRSFPGGDLSWIWAPYNMVPYANVDLIYGWKAFNENDGFTNAQSLLNVFEAFLNVVCVSLGDHPAGPVIAFAVTLLTSSKTILYFLQEYYCGWCNTAQNDRFTFWTVWVATNGTWIVVPTIAVLVLGAGLIKALSPPKSVLSVHVQDKKEAKVHPVVDAKAMFPTPIPGAPLPITFHPRGRTTLVVGSNHLASTRVFTLLEADADVLVTSNVDLSAMPEEIQWRVQQGQVRYEPFDGNEASWKKFLAERKVALVCVTDTLIGSHQAAPASQVAIYAAATDLSIPINVSDRPLLSTFTFPSVHRFAGVDGPSNLQVAVSTNGQGCRLAGRIRRDIAAKLPPSVGSAVDNIGQLRSRAKTLLSEDDLTTPLNKPVTQNSQDRLRRMRWVHQMSEYYSYDQLASMSSAEMDHALESGGEISTVLPHHDGKKGRILLVGSGPGHPSLLTVAARHALENATLILSDKLVPAEIIALIPKTTKLHIARKFPGNAEGAQNELMDLALAGARSGEIVVRLKQGDPFVYGRGGEEVLHFRENGFEATVVPGVSSALAGPLMVGIPVTQRGVADSLVMCTGVGRAGSAVQLPGYVKSRTLCILMGVARIEAVLAVLTGEDVGSARDGARYPGHLPIAVVERASSPDQRVILSTLDGIVGAIASVDQRPPGMILVGWAAMCLEGKGRVDILDGVDEQQAVGEWLGGKSWKTREGLPADWSWFGSF
;
A
#
# COMPACT_ATOMS: atom_id res chain seq x y z
N MET A 1 9.73 -31.06 -26.44
CA MET A 1 8.67 -30.67 -27.40
C MET A 1 7.93 -29.48 -26.81
N GLY A 2 7.85 -28.36 -27.53
CA GLY A 2 7.12 -27.17 -27.07
C GLY A 2 5.63 -27.45 -26.93
N TYR A 3 4.95 -26.71 -26.05
CA TYR A 3 3.49 -26.77 -25.93
C TYR A 3 2.86 -26.27 -27.23
N THR A 4 1.89 -27.02 -27.77
CA THR A 4 1.21 -26.72 -29.03
C THR A 4 -0.28 -26.57 -28.82
N THR A 5 -0.95 -25.88 -29.75
CA THR A 5 -2.38 -25.58 -29.61
C THR A 5 -3.19 -26.89 -29.66
N PRO A 6 -4.08 -27.16 -28.67
CA PRO A 6 -4.91 -28.35 -28.69
C PRO A 6 -5.74 -28.46 -29.98
N ARG A 7 -5.91 -29.67 -30.50
CA ARG A 7 -6.61 -29.90 -31.78
C ARG A 7 -8.05 -29.41 -31.76
N TRP A 8 -8.77 -29.60 -30.66
CA TRP A 8 -10.15 -29.13 -30.52
C TRP A 8 -10.25 -27.59 -30.53
N VAL A 9 -9.26 -26.90 -29.96
CA VAL A 9 -9.17 -25.43 -30.01
C VAL A 9 -8.96 -25.00 -31.47
N ARG A 10 -8.03 -25.63 -32.19
CA ARG A 10 -7.82 -25.35 -33.62
C ARG A 10 -9.09 -25.56 -34.44
N LEU A 11 -9.82 -26.65 -34.21
CA LEU A 11 -11.11 -26.92 -34.86
C LEU A 11 -12.15 -25.83 -34.54
N TRP A 12 -12.23 -25.40 -33.28
CA TRP A 12 -13.09 -24.29 -32.87
C TRP A 12 -12.71 -22.98 -33.55
N LEU A 13 -11.43 -22.63 -33.64
CA LEU A 13 -10.98 -21.40 -34.32
C LEU A 13 -11.31 -21.45 -35.82
N THR A 14 -11.12 -22.58 -36.48
CA THR A 14 -11.51 -22.77 -37.88
C THR A 14 -13.01 -22.59 -38.07
N PHE A 15 -13.83 -23.24 -37.23
CA PHE A 15 -15.27 -23.11 -37.27
C PHE A 15 -15.73 -21.67 -36.99
N SER A 16 -15.21 -21.07 -35.93
CA SER A 16 -15.53 -19.68 -35.54
C SER A 16 -15.19 -18.71 -36.66
N THR A 17 -14.04 -18.85 -37.33
CA THR A 17 -13.63 -18.01 -38.46
C THR A 17 -14.70 -17.93 -39.54
N VAL A 18 -15.28 -19.06 -39.94
CA VAL A 18 -16.33 -19.09 -40.96
C VAL A 18 -17.58 -18.35 -40.47
N VAL A 19 -18.00 -18.61 -39.23
CA VAL A 19 -19.22 -18.02 -38.66
C VAL A 19 -19.09 -16.52 -38.43
N VAL A 20 -17.96 -16.05 -37.86
CA VAL A 20 -17.78 -14.62 -37.54
C VAL A 20 -17.54 -13.77 -38.78
N LEU A 21 -16.91 -14.32 -39.82
CA LEU A 21 -16.80 -13.63 -41.12
C LEU A 21 -18.16 -13.57 -41.82
N TRP A 22 -18.96 -14.62 -41.72
CA TRP A 22 -20.32 -14.63 -42.24
C TRP A 22 -21.19 -13.58 -41.55
N ASP A 23 -21.08 -13.46 -40.23
CA ASP A 23 -21.77 -12.44 -39.41
C ASP A 23 -21.29 -11.01 -39.73
N ALA A 24 -19.98 -10.79 -39.84
CA ALA A 24 -19.43 -9.49 -40.22
C ALA A 24 -19.88 -9.07 -41.63
N GLY A 25 -19.91 -10.01 -42.57
CA GLY A 25 -20.42 -9.79 -43.92
C GLY A 25 -21.90 -9.38 -43.92
N TYR A 26 -22.72 -10.01 -43.06
CA TYR A 26 -24.14 -9.63 -42.92
C TYR A 26 -24.28 -8.17 -42.49
N CYS A 27 -23.51 -7.74 -41.49
CA CYS A 27 -23.57 -6.39 -40.93
C CYS A 27 -23.06 -5.32 -41.90
N PHE A 28 -21.91 -5.55 -42.54
CA PHE A 28 -21.35 -4.59 -43.49
C PHE A 28 -22.13 -4.48 -44.81
N ALA A 29 -22.88 -5.52 -45.17
CA ALA A 29 -23.71 -5.52 -46.37
C ALA A 29 -25.12 -4.94 -46.14
N ARG A 30 -25.45 -4.42 -44.95
CA ARG A 30 -26.75 -3.77 -44.71
C ARG A 30 -26.89 -2.50 -45.58
N PRO A 31 -28.04 -2.25 -46.23
CA PRO A 31 -29.30 -2.99 -46.14
C PRO A 31 -29.44 -4.10 -47.20
N ARG A 32 -28.45 -4.32 -48.08
CA ARG A 32 -28.49 -5.33 -49.17
C ARG A 32 -28.60 -6.77 -48.65
N SER A 33 -28.14 -7.04 -47.42
CA SER A 33 -28.25 -8.33 -46.74
C SER A 33 -29.62 -8.60 -46.09
N PHE A 34 -30.45 -7.57 -45.88
CA PHE A 34 -31.78 -7.70 -45.26
C PHE A 34 -32.80 -8.38 -46.19
N PRO A 35 -33.91 -8.94 -45.65
CA PRO A 35 -34.96 -9.55 -46.47
C PRO A 35 -35.47 -8.57 -47.54
N GLY A 36 -35.42 -8.98 -48.81
CA GLY A 36 -35.77 -8.15 -49.97
C GLY A 36 -34.60 -7.40 -50.61
N GLY A 37 -33.40 -7.42 -50.01
CA GLY A 37 -32.17 -6.91 -50.62
C GLY A 37 -31.61 -7.85 -51.70
N ASP A 38 -30.78 -7.30 -52.59
CA ASP A 38 -30.20 -8.03 -53.73
C ASP A 38 -29.16 -9.09 -53.33
N LEU A 39 -28.57 -8.97 -52.13
CA LEU A 39 -27.64 -9.95 -51.55
C LEU A 39 -28.29 -10.81 -50.44
N SER A 40 -29.59 -10.65 -50.20
CA SER A 40 -30.31 -11.31 -49.10
C SER A 40 -30.31 -12.84 -49.17
N TRP A 41 -30.15 -13.39 -50.39
CA TRP A 41 -30.08 -14.83 -50.64
C TRP A 41 -28.82 -15.47 -50.05
N ILE A 42 -27.72 -14.72 -49.91
CA ILE A 42 -26.48 -15.21 -49.30
C ILE A 42 -26.78 -15.55 -47.83
N TRP A 43 -27.41 -14.63 -47.11
CA TRP A 43 -27.78 -14.79 -45.70
C TRP A 43 -29.17 -15.37 -45.48
N ALA A 44 -29.67 -16.20 -46.40
CA ALA A 44 -30.98 -16.83 -46.28
C ALA A 44 -31.25 -17.46 -44.90
N PRO A 45 -30.31 -18.17 -44.23
CA PRO A 45 -30.54 -18.69 -42.88
C PRO A 45 -30.85 -17.62 -41.82
N TYR A 46 -30.15 -16.48 -41.85
CA TYR A 46 -30.39 -15.32 -40.95
C TYR A 46 -31.72 -14.63 -41.24
N ASN A 47 -32.19 -14.73 -42.49
CA ASN A 47 -33.44 -14.13 -42.94
C ASN A 47 -34.65 -15.10 -42.79
N MET A 48 -34.42 -16.42 -42.75
CA MET A 48 -35.45 -17.46 -42.57
C MET A 48 -35.86 -17.65 -41.11
N VAL A 49 -34.90 -17.63 -40.19
CA VAL A 49 -35.14 -17.40 -38.76
C VAL A 49 -34.74 -15.95 -38.57
N PRO A 50 -35.66 -14.97 -38.64
CA PRO A 50 -35.29 -13.56 -38.79
C PRO A 50 -34.54 -13.08 -37.54
N TYR A 51 -33.24 -13.33 -37.51
CA TYR A 51 -32.39 -13.07 -36.35
C TYR A 51 -32.33 -11.57 -36.09
N ALA A 52 -32.43 -10.76 -37.14
CA ALA A 52 -32.67 -9.32 -37.09
C ALA A 52 -33.95 -8.88 -36.34
N ASN A 53 -34.95 -9.76 -36.21
CA ASN A 53 -36.17 -9.51 -35.44
C ASN A 53 -36.06 -10.06 -34.00
N VAL A 54 -35.28 -11.13 -33.83
CA VAL A 54 -34.92 -11.64 -32.50
C VAL A 54 -33.97 -10.69 -31.79
N ASP A 55 -33.06 -10.09 -32.54
CA ASP A 55 -32.03 -9.22 -32.05
C ASP A 55 -32.02 -7.93 -32.86
N LEU A 56 -32.69 -6.91 -32.33
CA LEU A 56 -32.96 -5.68 -33.09
C LEU A 56 -31.69 -4.88 -33.38
N ILE A 57 -30.59 -5.16 -32.67
CA ILE A 57 -29.30 -4.54 -32.96
C ILE A 57 -28.75 -5.04 -34.31
N TYR A 58 -29.19 -6.23 -34.74
CA TYR A 58 -28.88 -6.81 -36.04
C TYR A 58 -29.87 -6.40 -37.15
N GLY A 59 -30.96 -5.71 -36.82
CA GLY A 59 -32.07 -5.44 -37.73
C GLY A 59 -32.23 -3.98 -38.16
N TRP A 60 -33.40 -3.69 -38.72
CA TRP A 60 -33.75 -2.38 -39.26
C TRP A 60 -33.73 -1.26 -38.22
N LYS A 61 -34.00 -1.57 -36.94
CA LYS A 61 -33.97 -0.60 -35.84
C LYS A 61 -32.59 0.07 -35.74
N ALA A 62 -31.55 -0.72 -35.48
CA ALA A 62 -30.18 -0.22 -35.37
C ALA A 62 -29.67 0.42 -36.67
N PHE A 63 -30.05 -0.13 -37.83
CA PHE A 63 -29.67 0.47 -39.12
C PHE A 63 -30.29 1.86 -39.32
N ASN A 64 -31.58 2.03 -39.03
CA ASN A 64 -32.28 3.31 -39.17
C ASN A 64 -31.85 4.34 -38.11
N GLU A 65 -31.48 3.87 -36.91
CA GLU A 65 -30.98 4.70 -35.81
C GLU A 65 -29.49 5.12 -36.00
N ASN A 66 -28.81 4.62 -37.04
CA ASN A 66 -27.37 4.77 -37.25
C ASN A 66 -26.53 4.29 -36.05
N ASP A 67 -26.96 3.21 -35.39
CA ASP A 67 -26.22 2.61 -34.29
C ASP A 67 -24.96 1.90 -34.82
N GLY A 68 -23.80 2.49 -34.55
CA GLY A 68 -22.50 2.00 -34.98
C GLY A 68 -21.99 0.77 -34.23
N PHE A 69 -22.64 0.36 -33.13
CA PHE A 69 -22.13 -0.68 -32.25
C PHE A 69 -21.95 -2.03 -32.95
N THR A 70 -22.95 -2.48 -33.73
CA THR A 70 -22.87 -3.77 -34.45
C THR A 70 -21.80 -3.78 -35.53
N ASN A 71 -21.60 -2.67 -36.23
CA ASN A 71 -20.53 -2.55 -37.22
C ASN A 71 -19.14 -2.52 -36.55
N ALA A 72 -19.00 -1.88 -35.39
CA ALA A 72 -17.78 -1.92 -34.60
C ALA A 72 -17.47 -3.34 -34.09
N GLN A 73 -18.47 -4.06 -33.60
CA GLN A 73 -18.35 -5.47 -33.19
C GLN A 73 -17.99 -6.37 -34.38
N SER A 74 -18.58 -6.13 -35.54
CA SER A 74 -18.28 -6.85 -36.78
C SER A 74 -16.86 -6.58 -37.29
N LEU A 75 -16.31 -5.39 -37.07
CA LEU A 75 -14.91 -5.12 -37.40
C LEU A 75 -13.97 -5.94 -36.50
N LEU A 76 -14.31 -6.12 -35.23
CA LEU A 76 -13.58 -7.01 -34.33
C LEU A 76 -13.68 -8.48 -34.76
N ASN A 77 -14.80 -8.92 -35.36
CA ASN A 77 -14.92 -10.25 -35.98
C ASN A 77 -13.90 -10.45 -37.12
N VAL A 78 -13.59 -9.40 -37.90
CA VAL A 78 -12.58 -9.48 -38.97
C VAL A 78 -11.17 -9.66 -38.40
N PHE A 79 -10.82 -8.90 -37.34
CA PHE A 79 -9.54 -9.08 -36.65
C PHE A 79 -9.44 -10.46 -35.98
N GLU A 80 -10.52 -10.93 -35.37
CA GLU A 80 -10.63 -12.27 -34.80
C GLU A 80 -10.38 -13.35 -35.86
N ALA A 81 -11.05 -13.25 -37.02
CA ALA A 81 -10.87 -14.18 -38.12
C ALA A 81 -9.43 -14.19 -38.65
N PHE A 82 -8.79 -13.02 -38.79
CA PHE A 82 -7.39 -12.93 -39.18
C PHE A 82 -6.47 -13.67 -38.21
N LEU A 83 -6.63 -13.43 -36.90
CA LEU A 83 -5.83 -14.09 -35.87
C LEU A 83 -6.11 -15.60 -35.80
N ASN A 84 -7.35 -16.03 -36.03
CA ASN A 84 -7.70 -17.44 -36.12
C ASN A 84 -6.98 -18.13 -37.29
N VAL A 85 -6.97 -17.52 -38.49
CA VAL A 85 -6.26 -18.04 -39.67
C VAL A 85 -4.76 -18.11 -39.42
N VAL A 86 -4.17 -17.09 -38.80
CA VAL A 86 -2.76 -17.10 -38.40
C VAL A 86 -2.48 -18.22 -37.41
N CYS A 87 -3.32 -18.39 -36.39
CA CYS A 87 -3.15 -19.47 -35.41
C CYS A 87 -3.26 -20.87 -36.05
N VAL A 88 -4.21 -21.07 -36.96
CA VAL A 88 -4.42 -22.36 -37.64
C VAL A 88 -3.27 -22.66 -38.61
N SER A 89 -2.78 -21.66 -39.35
CA SER A 89 -1.67 -21.82 -40.30
C SER A 89 -0.32 -22.11 -39.63
N LEU A 90 -0.13 -21.63 -38.39
CA LEU A 90 1.07 -21.91 -37.59
C LEU A 90 1.20 -23.38 -37.15
N GLY A 91 0.14 -24.20 -37.27
CA GLY A 91 0.20 -25.63 -36.97
C GLY A 91 0.66 -25.92 -35.54
N ASP A 92 1.81 -26.59 -35.40
CA ASP A 92 2.41 -26.96 -34.11
C ASP A 92 3.53 -26.00 -33.66
N HIS A 93 3.60 -24.80 -34.26
CA HIS A 93 4.56 -23.76 -33.86
C HIS A 93 4.31 -23.28 -32.42
N PRO A 94 5.36 -23.01 -31.62
CA PRO A 94 5.23 -22.62 -30.20
C PRO A 94 4.54 -21.26 -29.97
N ALA A 95 4.46 -20.40 -30.99
CA ALA A 95 3.68 -19.16 -30.93
C ALA A 95 2.16 -19.40 -31.06
N GLY A 96 1.73 -20.56 -31.57
CA GLY A 96 0.33 -20.90 -31.80
C GLY A 96 -0.53 -20.79 -30.54
N PRO A 97 -0.14 -21.38 -29.38
CA PRO A 97 -0.92 -21.28 -28.16
C PRO A 97 -1.09 -19.85 -27.61
N VAL A 98 -0.10 -18.98 -27.83
CA VAL A 98 -0.16 -17.58 -27.37
C VAL A 98 -1.18 -16.80 -28.20
N ILE A 99 -1.15 -16.97 -29.52
CA ILE A 99 -2.10 -16.32 -30.44
C ILE A 99 -3.51 -16.89 -30.21
N ALA A 100 -3.64 -18.21 -30.04
CA ALA A 100 -4.90 -18.86 -29.68
C ALA A 100 -5.50 -18.30 -28.38
N PHE A 101 -4.66 -18.04 -27.37
CA PHE A 101 -5.10 -17.49 -26.10
C PHE A 101 -5.61 -16.05 -26.27
N ALA A 102 -4.86 -15.22 -26.99
CA ALA A 102 -5.25 -13.84 -27.25
C ALA A 102 -6.58 -13.74 -28.02
N VAL A 103 -6.76 -14.54 -29.07
CA VAL A 103 -7.97 -14.48 -29.90
C VAL A 103 -9.20 -15.02 -29.17
N THR A 104 -9.08 -16.10 -28.40
CA THR A 104 -10.20 -16.64 -27.60
C THR A 104 -10.60 -15.73 -26.44
N LEU A 105 -9.65 -15.00 -25.85
CA LEU A 105 -9.93 -13.96 -24.87
C LEU A 105 -10.65 -12.77 -25.51
N LEU A 106 -10.27 -12.36 -26.72
CA LEU A 106 -10.96 -11.32 -27.47
C LEU A 106 -12.40 -11.71 -27.78
N THR A 107 -12.64 -12.94 -28.28
CA THR A 107 -13.99 -13.46 -28.58
C THR A 107 -14.88 -13.40 -27.34
N SER A 108 -14.43 -13.96 -26.22
CA SER A 108 -15.21 -13.98 -24.97
C SER A 108 -15.48 -12.58 -24.44
N SER A 109 -14.47 -11.69 -24.43
CA SER A 109 -14.60 -10.33 -23.90
C SER A 109 -15.61 -9.50 -24.69
N LYS A 110 -15.58 -9.59 -26.02
CA LYS A 110 -16.52 -8.89 -26.90
C LYS A 110 -17.95 -9.40 -26.72
N THR A 111 -18.14 -10.71 -26.62
CA THR A 111 -19.49 -11.28 -26.41
C THR A 111 -20.02 -10.98 -25.00
N ILE A 112 -19.16 -10.91 -23.97
CA ILE A 112 -19.55 -10.46 -22.63
C ILE A 112 -19.97 -8.98 -22.66
N LEU A 113 -19.21 -8.12 -23.35
CA LEU A 113 -19.57 -6.71 -23.53
C LEU A 113 -20.97 -6.58 -24.16
N TYR A 114 -21.27 -7.46 -25.13
CA TYR A 114 -22.58 -7.49 -25.77
C TYR A 114 -23.72 -7.81 -24.79
N PHE A 115 -23.56 -8.83 -23.95
CA PHE A 115 -24.54 -9.12 -22.88
C PHE A 115 -24.68 -7.99 -21.86
N LEU A 116 -23.57 -7.33 -21.49
CA LEU A 116 -23.59 -6.22 -20.56
C LEU A 116 -24.32 -5.02 -21.13
N GLN A 117 -24.15 -4.72 -22.42
CA GLN A 117 -24.89 -3.65 -23.08
C GLN A 117 -26.40 -3.89 -23.03
N GLU A 118 -26.86 -5.10 -23.37
CA GLU A 118 -28.29 -5.44 -23.25
C GLU A 118 -28.77 -5.30 -21.80
N TYR A 119 -28.01 -5.79 -20.83
CA TYR A 119 -28.38 -5.65 -19.41
C TYR A 119 -28.52 -4.19 -18.98
N TYR A 120 -27.55 -3.33 -19.30
CA TYR A 120 -27.55 -1.93 -18.88
C TYR A 120 -28.56 -1.07 -19.64
N CYS A 121 -28.93 -1.43 -20.88
CA CYS A 121 -30.01 -0.75 -21.60
C CYS A 121 -31.41 -1.30 -21.27
N GLY A 122 -31.52 -2.25 -20.32
CA GLY A 122 -32.80 -2.82 -19.91
C GLY A 122 -33.41 -3.78 -20.94
N TRP A 123 -32.55 -4.55 -21.63
CA TRP A 123 -32.91 -5.51 -22.69
C TRP A 123 -33.53 -4.84 -23.92
N CYS A 124 -33.04 -3.65 -24.27
CA CYS A 124 -33.63 -2.76 -25.27
C CYS A 124 -33.70 -3.34 -26.69
N ASN A 125 -32.92 -4.38 -27.03
CA ASN A 125 -32.94 -5.01 -28.35
C ASN A 125 -33.47 -6.45 -28.35
N THR A 126 -33.70 -7.04 -27.17
CA THR A 126 -34.13 -8.43 -27.03
C THR A 126 -35.39 -8.63 -26.18
N ALA A 127 -35.91 -7.60 -25.50
CA ALA A 127 -37.08 -7.70 -24.62
C ALA A 127 -38.37 -8.10 -25.34
N GLN A 128 -38.47 -7.86 -26.65
CA GLN A 128 -39.63 -8.18 -27.48
C GLN A 128 -39.80 -9.69 -27.72
N ASN A 129 -38.78 -10.51 -27.41
CA ASN A 129 -38.83 -11.94 -27.64
C ASN A 129 -39.67 -12.67 -26.60
N ASP A 130 -40.36 -13.72 -27.04
CA ASP A 130 -40.92 -14.69 -26.11
C ASP A 130 -39.80 -15.47 -25.39
N ARG A 131 -40.13 -16.05 -24.24
CA ARG A 131 -39.14 -16.74 -23.39
C ARG A 131 -38.42 -17.86 -24.12
N PHE A 132 -39.11 -18.59 -25.01
CA PHE A 132 -38.49 -19.70 -25.73
C PHE A 132 -37.46 -19.18 -26.73
N THR A 133 -37.84 -18.21 -27.56
CA THR A 133 -36.92 -17.60 -28.55
C THR A 133 -35.73 -16.92 -27.88
N PHE A 134 -35.96 -16.19 -26.79
CA PHE A 134 -34.89 -15.54 -26.03
C PHE A 134 -33.83 -16.53 -25.56
N TRP A 135 -34.23 -17.63 -24.90
CA TRP A 135 -33.27 -18.60 -24.36
C TRP A 135 -32.64 -19.49 -25.44
N THR A 136 -33.42 -19.92 -26.44
CA THR A 136 -32.95 -20.90 -27.44
C THR A 136 -32.19 -20.29 -28.59
N VAL A 137 -32.56 -19.08 -29.03
CA VAL A 137 -31.96 -18.43 -30.20
C VAL A 137 -30.92 -17.41 -29.76
N TRP A 138 -31.24 -16.53 -28.81
CA TRP A 138 -30.32 -15.47 -28.41
C TRP A 138 -29.31 -15.94 -27.35
N VAL A 139 -29.77 -16.49 -26.22
CA VAL A 139 -28.85 -16.89 -25.12
C VAL A 139 -28.00 -18.10 -25.51
N ALA A 140 -28.57 -19.16 -26.10
CA ALA A 140 -27.78 -20.35 -26.43
C ALA A 140 -26.69 -20.06 -27.48
N THR A 141 -27.02 -19.26 -28.50
CA THR A 141 -26.06 -18.87 -29.55
C THR A 141 -24.96 -17.98 -28.99
N ASN A 142 -25.29 -16.86 -28.36
CA ASN A 142 -24.27 -15.95 -27.81
C ASN A 142 -23.53 -16.56 -26.61
N GLY A 143 -24.22 -17.33 -25.77
CA GLY A 143 -23.65 -18.04 -24.62
C GLY A 143 -22.60 -19.09 -25.03
N THR A 144 -22.78 -19.76 -26.17
CA THR A 144 -21.77 -20.69 -26.70
C THR A 144 -20.45 -19.95 -27.03
N TRP A 145 -20.53 -18.69 -27.49
CA TRP A 145 -19.39 -17.82 -27.80
C TRP A 145 -18.75 -17.19 -26.55
N ILE A 146 -19.35 -17.39 -25.37
CA ILE A 146 -18.72 -17.11 -24.08
C ILE A 146 -18.09 -18.38 -23.52
N VAL A 147 -18.85 -19.47 -23.44
CA VAL A 147 -18.45 -20.70 -22.75
C VAL A 147 -17.27 -21.38 -23.45
N VAL A 148 -17.35 -21.60 -24.77
CA VAL A 148 -16.31 -22.35 -25.49
C VAL A 148 -14.98 -21.58 -25.52
N PRO A 149 -14.94 -20.27 -25.83
CA PRO A 149 -13.70 -19.50 -25.75
C PRO A 149 -13.16 -19.37 -24.33
N THR A 150 -14.01 -19.25 -23.31
CA THR A 150 -13.55 -19.22 -21.90
C THR A 150 -12.87 -20.54 -21.51
N ILE A 151 -13.44 -21.68 -21.89
CA ILE A 151 -12.79 -22.99 -21.68
C ILE A 151 -11.46 -23.06 -22.44
N ALA A 152 -11.41 -22.54 -23.67
CA ALA A 152 -10.17 -22.49 -24.45
C ALA A 152 -9.10 -21.61 -23.77
N VAL A 153 -9.46 -20.43 -23.24
CA VAL A 153 -8.59 -19.55 -22.46
C VAL A 153 -8.02 -20.29 -21.25
N LEU A 154 -8.85 -21.01 -20.49
CA LEU A 154 -8.38 -21.76 -19.32
C LEU A 154 -7.41 -22.89 -19.70
N VAL A 155 -7.72 -23.65 -20.76
CA VAL A 155 -6.88 -24.76 -21.21
C VAL A 155 -5.55 -24.27 -21.79
N LEU A 156 -5.60 -23.23 -22.63
CA LEU A 156 -4.40 -22.62 -23.22
C LEU A 156 -3.55 -21.93 -22.15
N GLY A 157 -4.17 -21.20 -21.22
CA GLY A 157 -3.50 -20.54 -20.11
C GLY A 157 -2.78 -21.55 -19.21
N ALA A 158 -3.44 -22.64 -18.81
CA ALA A 158 -2.82 -23.71 -18.04
C ALA A 158 -1.63 -24.35 -18.77
N GLY A 159 -1.75 -24.55 -20.08
CA GLY A 159 -0.69 -25.10 -20.90
C GLY A 159 0.50 -24.16 -21.11
N LEU A 160 0.23 -22.86 -21.31
CA LEU A 160 1.26 -21.81 -21.38
C LEU A 160 2.02 -21.69 -20.05
N ILE A 161 1.33 -21.70 -18.91
CA ILE A 161 1.95 -21.70 -17.58
C ILE A 161 2.83 -22.95 -17.40
N LYS A 162 2.35 -24.11 -17.82
CA LYS A 162 3.12 -25.36 -17.79
C LYS A 162 4.35 -25.32 -18.70
N ALA A 163 4.27 -24.64 -19.85
CA ALA A 163 5.38 -24.46 -20.78
C ALA A 163 6.43 -23.46 -20.27
N LEU A 164 6.00 -22.44 -19.52
CA LEU A 164 6.86 -21.47 -18.85
C LEU A 164 7.47 -22.02 -17.55
N SER A 165 6.94 -23.12 -17.03
CA SER A 165 7.47 -23.82 -15.87
C SER A 165 8.64 -24.72 -16.29
N PRO A 166 9.81 -24.67 -15.62
CA PRO A 166 10.95 -25.50 -15.99
C PRO A 166 10.61 -27.00 -15.88
N PRO A 167 11.08 -27.85 -16.82
CA PRO A 167 10.72 -29.26 -16.85
C PRO A 167 11.26 -30.01 -15.62
N LYS A 168 10.35 -30.62 -14.86
CA LYS A 168 10.65 -31.64 -13.84
C LYS A 168 10.96 -32.97 -14.54
N SER A 169 12.22 -33.27 -14.87
CA SER A 169 12.66 -34.67 -15.09
C SER A 169 14.19 -34.81 -15.26
N VAL A 170 14.91 -34.94 -14.14
CA VAL A 170 15.96 -35.97 -13.95
C VAL A 170 15.92 -36.33 -12.46
N LEU A 171 14.86 -36.99 -12.00
CA LEU A 171 14.75 -37.53 -10.63
C LEU A 171 13.57 -38.52 -10.62
N SER A 172 13.81 -39.70 -11.18
CA SER A 172 12.99 -40.87 -10.92
C SER A 172 13.85 -42.11 -11.06
N VAL A 173 14.70 -42.35 -10.06
CA VAL A 173 15.17 -43.70 -9.74
C VAL A 173 14.34 -44.17 -8.54
N HIS A 174 13.50 -45.17 -8.82
CA HIS A 174 12.92 -46.15 -7.89
C HIS A 174 12.24 -45.63 -6.61
N VAL A 175 10.93 -45.40 -6.69
CA VAL A 175 9.99 -45.94 -5.69
C VAL A 175 8.74 -46.41 -6.44
N GLN A 176 8.42 -47.70 -6.25
CA GLN A 176 7.32 -48.40 -6.89
C GLN A 176 5.94 -47.81 -6.57
N ASP A 177 5.03 -48.02 -7.51
CA ASP A 177 3.61 -47.70 -7.54
C ASP A 177 2.87 -47.86 -6.20
N LYS A 178 2.27 -46.77 -5.73
CA LYS A 178 0.89 -46.79 -5.25
C LYS A 178 0.12 -45.59 -5.80
N LYS A 179 -0.96 -45.90 -6.52
CA LYS A 179 -2.01 -44.97 -6.92
C LYS A 179 -2.54 -44.23 -5.70
N GLU A 180 -2.35 -42.92 -5.64
CA GLU A 180 -3.19 -42.06 -4.81
C GLU A 180 -3.83 -40.96 -5.65
N ALA A 181 -5.13 -40.84 -5.45
CA ALA A 181 -6.04 -39.99 -6.17
C ALA A 181 -5.67 -38.51 -6.04
N LYS A 182 -5.77 -37.77 -7.15
CA LYS A 182 -5.79 -36.31 -7.12
C LYS A 182 -7.07 -35.85 -6.43
N VAL A 183 -6.98 -35.67 -5.12
CA VAL A 183 -7.94 -34.89 -4.34
C VAL A 183 -7.68 -33.42 -4.65
N HIS A 184 -8.60 -32.79 -5.36
CA HIS A 184 -8.71 -31.33 -5.38
C HIS A 184 -8.86 -30.84 -3.93
N PRO A 185 -8.20 -29.75 -3.50
CA PRO A 185 -8.47 -29.20 -2.18
C PRO A 185 -9.89 -28.63 -2.21
N VAL A 186 -10.85 -29.46 -1.81
CA VAL A 186 -12.10 -29.00 -1.23
C VAL A 186 -11.66 -28.22 0.00
N VAL A 187 -11.90 -26.91 0.01
CA VAL A 187 -11.83 -26.13 1.25
C VAL A 187 -12.98 -26.65 2.10
N ASP A 188 -12.68 -27.65 2.90
CA ASP A 188 -13.62 -28.23 3.84
C ASP A 188 -13.81 -27.19 4.93
N ALA A 189 -14.94 -26.48 4.92
CA ALA A 189 -15.29 -25.43 5.88
C ALA A 189 -15.40 -25.94 7.34
N LYS A 190 -15.08 -27.23 7.56
CA LYS A 190 -15.02 -27.94 8.85
C LYS A 190 -13.64 -28.49 9.23
N ALA A 191 -12.60 -28.33 8.40
CA ALA A 191 -11.27 -28.82 8.76
C ALA A 191 -10.70 -28.01 9.93
N MET A 192 -10.49 -28.66 11.07
CA MET A 192 -9.94 -28.05 12.29
C MET A 192 -8.53 -27.46 12.08
N PHE A 193 -7.82 -27.88 11.02
CA PHE A 193 -6.48 -27.42 10.67
C PHE A 193 -6.28 -27.31 9.15
N PRO A 194 -5.41 -26.38 8.69
CA PRO A 194 -5.12 -26.18 7.27
C PRO A 194 -4.25 -27.31 6.66
N THR A 195 -4.52 -27.67 5.40
CA THR A 195 -3.71 -28.64 4.63
C THR A 195 -2.35 -28.04 4.23
N PRO A 196 -1.20 -28.68 4.54
CA PRO A 196 0.12 -28.19 4.17
C PRO A 196 0.35 -28.15 2.65
N ILE A 197 0.94 -27.06 2.14
CA ILE A 197 1.39 -26.93 0.74
C ILE A 197 2.89 -27.22 0.67
N PRO A 198 3.35 -28.28 -0.04
CA PRO A 198 4.76 -28.60 -0.14
C PRO A 198 5.50 -27.63 -1.09
N GLY A 199 6.83 -27.55 -0.95
CA GLY A 199 7.71 -26.84 -1.90
C GLY A 199 8.44 -25.62 -1.34
N ALA A 200 8.23 -25.25 -0.08
CA ALA A 200 9.04 -24.25 0.61
C ALA A 200 10.20 -24.92 1.37
N PRO A 201 11.44 -24.42 1.26
CA PRO A 201 12.51 -24.84 2.16
C PRO A 201 12.20 -24.37 3.58
N LEU A 202 12.56 -25.20 4.57
CA LEU A 202 12.39 -24.86 5.99
C LEU A 202 13.53 -23.91 6.41
N PRO A 203 13.24 -22.66 6.82
CA PRO A 203 14.27 -21.80 7.39
C PRO A 203 14.68 -22.34 8.76
N ILE A 204 15.96 -22.66 8.90
CA ILE A 204 16.57 -23.12 10.16
C ILE A 204 17.83 -22.33 10.48
N THR A 205 18.13 -22.17 11.75
CA THR A 205 19.41 -21.62 12.24
C THR A 205 20.34 -22.77 12.64
N PHE A 206 21.45 -22.91 11.93
CA PHE A 206 22.45 -23.95 12.20
C PHE A 206 23.59 -23.41 13.07
N HIS A 207 23.95 -24.13 14.14
CA HIS A 207 25.02 -23.77 15.06
C HIS A 207 26.19 -24.78 14.93
N PRO A 208 27.23 -24.49 14.13
CA PRO A 208 28.35 -25.40 13.88
C PRO A 208 29.45 -25.35 14.95
N ARG A 209 29.20 -24.77 16.13
CA ARG A 209 30.22 -24.57 17.16
C ARG A 209 31.00 -25.86 17.47
N GLY A 210 32.31 -25.84 17.21
CA GLY A 210 33.21 -26.98 17.42
C GLY A 210 33.00 -28.17 16.48
N ARG A 211 32.26 -27.99 15.37
CA ARG A 211 32.08 -29.00 14.33
C ARG A 211 32.93 -28.65 13.11
N THR A 212 33.55 -29.67 12.50
CA THR A 212 34.30 -29.52 11.25
C THR A 212 33.35 -29.18 10.10
N THR A 213 33.60 -28.09 9.39
CA THR A 213 32.89 -27.68 8.18
C THR A 213 33.87 -27.61 7.02
N LEU A 214 33.47 -28.12 5.86
CA LEU A 214 34.33 -28.23 4.69
C LEU A 214 33.96 -27.16 3.66
N VAL A 215 34.95 -26.39 3.20
CA VAL A 215 34.84 -25.52 2.03
C VAL A 215 35.72 -26.08 0.91
N VAL A 216 35.09 -26.48 -0.19
CA VAL A 216 35.75 -26.96 -1.40
C VAL A 216 35.82 -25.81 -2.39
N GLY A 217 37.01 -25.21 -2.51
CA GLY A 217 37.28 -24.26 -3.57
C GLY A 217 38.45 -23.31 -3.33
N SER A 218 38.80 -22.57 -4.37
CA SER A 218 39.99 -21.72 -4.45
C SER A 218 39.70 -20.26 -4.86
N ASN A 219 38.43 -19.85 -4.87
CA ASN A 219 38.01 -18.51 -5.32
C ASN A 219 37.60 -17.56 -4.17
N HIS A 220 37.34 -16.29 -4.48
CA HIS A 220 36.87 -15.30 -3.48
C HIS A 220 35.56 -15.69 -2.78
N LEU A 221 34.72 -16.50 -3.44
CA LEU A 221 33.50 -17.01 -2.81
C LEU A 221 33.83 -18.01 -1.69
N ALA A 222 34.89 -18.81 -1.86
CA ALA A 222 35.44 -19.65 -0.79
C ALA A 222 35.83 -18.79 0.42
N SER A 223 36.55 -17.68 0.21
CA SER A 223 36.94 -16.75 1.29
C SER A 223 35.72 -16.22 2.06
N THR A 224 34.67 -15.81 1.33
CA THR A 224 33.42 -15.33 1.94
C THR A 224 32.75 -16.42 2.79
N ARG A 225 32.72 -17.67 2.30
CA ARG A 225 32.15 -18.82 3.04
C ARG A 225 32.96 -19.18 4.27
N VAL A 226 34.29 -19.18 4.15
CA VAL A 226 35.22 -19.37 5.28
C VAL A 226 34.93 -18.33 6.37
N PHE A 227 34.85 -17.04 6.00
CA PHE A 227 34.56 -15.99 6.97
C PHE A 227 33.22 -16.18 7.68
N THR A 228 32.14 -16.46 6.94
CA THR A 228 30.81 -16.70 7.53
C THR A 228 30.79 -17.91 8.48
N LEU A 229 31.54 -18.97 8.16
CA LEU A 229 31.64 -20.16 9.01
C LEU A 229 32.44 -19.90 10.29
N LEU A 230 33.51 -19.11 10.20
CA LEU A 230 34.26 -18.65 11.36
C LEU A 230 33.42 -17.76 12.29
N GLU A 231 32.61 -16.84 11.73
CA GLU A 231 31.64 -16.04 12.50
C GLU A 231 30.54 -16.88 13.20
N ALA A 232 30.43 -18.15 12.84
CA ALA A 232 29.51 -19.13 13.43
C ALA A 232 30.22 -20.14 14.36
N ASP A 233 31.48 -19.88 14.73
CA ASP A 233 32.34 -20.72 15.58
C ASP A 233 32.62 -22.13 15.00
N ALA A 234 32.57 -22.28 13.68
CA ALA A 234 32.90 -23.53 13.02
C ALA A 234 34.41 -23.79 12.99
N ASP A 235 34.80 -25.06 13.05
CA ASP A 235 36.16 -25.49 12.69
C ASP A 235 36.20 -25.64 11.18
N VAL A 236 36.91 -24.76 10.47
CA VAL A 236 36.85 -24.67 9.01
C VAL A 236 38.03 -25.40 8.37
N LEU A 237 37.70 -26.40 7.56
CA LEU A 237 38.63 -27.11 6.69
C LEU A 237 38.41 -26.64 5.24
N VAL A 238 39.47 -26.17 4.59
CA VAL A 238 39.46 -25.79 3.18
C VAL A 238 40.21 -26.84 2.37
N THR A 239 39.65 -27.20 1.22
CA THR A 239 40.30 -28.10 0.28
C THR A 239 40.13 -27.63 -1.15
N SER A 240 41.14 -27.89 -1.98
CA SER A 240 41.14 -27.62 -3.42
C SER A 240 42.22 -28.45 -4.12
N ASN A 241 42.20 -28.44 -5.45
CA ASN A 241 43.21 -29.05 -6.31
C ASN A 241 44.39 -28.12 -6.64
N VAL A 242 44.38 -26.88 -6.14
CA VAL A 242 45.48 -25.91 -6.27
C VAL A 242 46.19 -25.70 -4.95
N ASP A 243 47.49 -25.42 -5.00
CA ASP A 243 48.31 -25.09 -3.83
C ASP A 243 47.82 -23.83 -3.10
N LEU A 244 48.13 -23.74 -1.80
CA LEU A 244 47.74 -22.61 -0.94
C LEU A 244 48.20 -21.26 -1.49
N SER A 245 49.36 -21.19 -2.15
CA SER A 245 49.90 -19.96 -2.75
C SER A 245 49.05 -19.39 -3.88
N ALA A 246 48.20 -20.22 -4.51
CA ALA A 246 47.30 -19.83 -5.58
C ALA A 246 45.90 -19.40 -5.08
N MET A 247 45.64 -19.50 -3.77
CA MET A 247 44.36 -19.11 -3.16
C MET A 247 44.30 -17.60 -2.87
N PRO A 248 43.10 -17.02 -2.65
CA PRO A 248 42.95 -15.63 -2.21
C PRO A 248 43.76 -15.32 -0.94
N GLU A 249 44.32 -14.10 -0.87
CA GLU A 249 45.15 -13.63 0.25
C GLU A 249 44.50 -13.85 1.62
N GLU A 250 43.18 -13.67 1.72
CA GLU A 250 42.44 -13.88 2.97
C GLU A 250 42.52 -15.33 3.46
N ILE A 251 42.42 -16.33 2.58
CA ILE A 251 42.53 -17.74 2.99
C ILE A 251 43.97 -18.04 3.42
N GLN A 252 44.96 -17.53 2.68
CA GLN A 252 46.37 -17.69 3.03
C GLN A 252 46.67 -17.12 4.42
N TRP A 253 46.21 -15.89 4.68
CA TRP A 253 46.37 -15.23 5.97
C TRP A 253 45.69 -16.02 7.10
N ARG A 254 44.45 -16.48 6.91
CA ARG A 254 43.71 -17.24 7.95
C ARG A 254 44.37 -18.59 8.28
N VAL A 255 44.95 -19.26 7.27
CA VAL A 255 45.72 -20.49 7.48
C VAL A 255 46.99 -20.19 8.29
N GLN A 256 47.71 -19.10 7.97
CA GLN A 256 48.89 -18.67 8.73
C GLN A 256 48.57 -18.30 10.18
N GLN A 257 47.39 -17.71 10.44
CA GLN A 257 46.90 -17.41 11.79
C GLN A 257 46.37 -18.64 12.54
N GLY A 258 46.37 -19.83 11.93
CA GLY A 258 45.83 -21.04 12.54
C GLY A 258 44.31 -21.04 12.72
N GLN A 259 43.58 -20.14 12.05
CA GLN A 259 42.12 -20.05 12.12
C GLN A 259 41.43 -21.09 11.22
N VAL A 260 42.12 -21.54 10.17
CA VAL A 260 41.59 -22.43 9.13
C VAL A 260 42.62 -23.51 8.82
N ARG A 261 42.16 -24.74 8.62
CA ARG A 261 43.01 -25.84 8.16
C ARG A 261 42.89 -25.98 6.65
N TYR A 262 44.01 -26.19 5.97
CA TYR A 262 44.03 -26.43 4.53
C TYR A 262 44.63 -27.81 4.24
N GLU A 263 43.86 -28.67 3.57
CA GLU A 263 44.28 -30.01 3.13
C GLU A 263 44.01 -30.13 1.61
N PRO A 264 45.04 -30.16 0.75
CA PRO A 264 44.84 -30.38 -0.68
C PRO A 264 44.29 -31.78 -0.92
N PHE A 265 43.17 -31.87 -1.63
CA PHE A 265 42.52 -33.14 -1.90
C PHE A 265 41.67 -33.05 -3.18
N ASP A 266 41.76 -34.08 -4.01
CA ASP A 266 40.87 -34.32 -5.13
C ASP A 266 40.68 -35.84 -5.28
N GLY A 267 39.51 -36.28 -5.73
CA GLY A 267 39.20 -37.70 -5.75
C GLY A 267 37.83 -38.05 -6.32
N ASN A 268 37.60 -39.35 -6.46
CA ASN A 268 36.32 -39.91 -6.87
C ASN A 268 35.34 -40.04 -5.68
N GLU A 269 34.10 -40.44 -5.93
CA GLU A 269 33.04 -40.55 -4.92
C GLU A 269 33.45 -41.40 -3.69
N ALA A 270 34.08 -42.55 -3.90
CA ALA A 270 34.53 -43.42 -2.83
C ALA A 270 35.61 -42.74 -1.95
N SER A 271 36.49 -41.97 -2.58
CA SER A 271 37.54 -41.22 -1.89
C SER A 271 36.95 -40.04 -1.10
N TRP A 272 35.97 -39.32 -1.66
CA TRP A 272 35.24 -38.26 -0.96
C TRP A 272 34.45 -38.80 0.23
N LYS A 273 33.77 -39.94 0.09
CA LYS A 273 33.04 -40.57 1.19
C LYS A 273 33.97 -40.91 2.35
N LYS A 274 35.14 -41.49 2.07
CA LYS A 274 36.16 -41.78 3.08
C LYS A 274 36.68 -40.50 3.74
N PHE A 275 37.01 -39.48 2.93
CA PHE A 275 37.50 -38.18 3.41
C PHE A 275 36.52 -37.49 4.36
N LEU A 276 35.24 -37.38 3.96
CA LEU A 276 34.18 -36.75 4.75
C LEU A 276 33.93 -37.49 6.07
N ALA A 277 33.92 -38.83 6.03
CA ALA A 277 33.70 -39.67 7.21
C ALA A 277 34.85 -39.56 8.23
N GLU A 278 36.11 -39.65 7.77
CA GLU A 278 37.28 -39.59 8.66
C GLU A 278 37.41 -38.24 9.38
N ARG A 279 37.03 -37.14 8.72
CA ARG A 279 37.11 -35.78 9.27
C ARG A 279 35.85 -35.35 10.04
N LYS A 280 34.84 -36.22 10.11
CA LYS A 280 33.55 -35.96 10.77
C LYS A 280 32.93 -34.64 10.33
N VAL A 281 32.91 -34.42 9.01
CA VAL A 281 32.41 -33.17 8.43
C VAL A 281 30.90 -33.03 8.69
N ALA A 282 30.50 -31.89 9.23
CA ALA A 282 29.11 -31.59 9.57
C ALA A 282 28.39 -30.76 8.49
N LEU A 283 29.13 -30.12 7.58
CA LEU A 283 28.60 -29.25 6.53
C LEU A 283 29.60 -29.17 5.38
N VAL A 284 29.13 -29.20 4.13
CA VAL A 284 29.98 -29.03 2.94
C VAL A 284 29.53 -27.81 2.12
N CYS A 285 30.47 -26.96 1.74
CA CYS A 285 30.25 -25.82 0.84
C CYS A 285 31.18 -25.93 -0.37
N VAL A 286 30.62 -26.07 -1.57
CA VAL A 286 31.38 -26.12 -2.82
C VAL A 286 31.24 -24.77 -3.54
N THR A 287 32.36 -24.11 -3.80
CA THR A 287 32.38 -22.75 -4.39
C THR A 287 33.00 -22.69 -5.77
N ASP A 288 33.77 -23.69 -6.19
CA ASP A 288 34.41 -23.75 -7.52
C ASP A 288 33.41 -24.23 -8.60
N THR A 289 32.44 -23.36 -8.92
CA THR A 289 31.33 -23.65 -9.85
C THR A 289 31.21 -22.68 -11.03
N LEU A 290 32.00 -21.61 -11.06
CA LEU A 290 32.01 -20.57 -12.11
C LEU A 290 33.05 -20.84 -13.22
N ILE A 291 32.81 -20.32 -14.42
CA ILE A 291 33.62 -20.54 -15.64
C ILE A 291 35.01 -19.89 -15.51
N GLY A 292 36.10 -20.68 -15.46
CA GLY A 292 37.51 -20.24 -15.39
C GLY A 292 38.56 -21.38 -15.50
N SER A 293 39.87 -21.08 -15.44
CA SER A 293 40.99 -22.02 -15.71
C SER A 293 41.28 -23.07 -14.62
N HIS A 294 40.68 -22.95 -13.44
CA HIS A 294 40.90 -23.83 -12.27
C HIS A 294 39.60 -24.53 -11.82
N GLN A 295 38.85 -25.07 -12.78
CA GLN A 295 37.54 -25.70 -12.53
C GLN A 295 37.68 -27.08 -11.87
N ALA A 296 36.88 -27.34 -10.84
CA ALA A 296 36.48 -28.71 -10.53
C ALA A 296 35.59 -29.22 -11.67
N ALA A 297 35.93 -30.37 -12.27
CA ALA A 297 35.11 -30.96 -13.31
C ALA A 297 33.67 -31.16 -12.81
N PRO A 298 32.62 -31.01 -13.65
CA PRO A 298 31.23 -31.28 -13.25
C PRO A 298 31.04 -32.66 -12.59
N ALA A 299 31.87 -33.64 -12.96
CA ALA A 299 31.93 -34.97 -12.35
C ALA A 299 32.37 -34.94 -10.87
N SER A 300 33.31 -34.07 -10.49
CA SER A 300 33.79 -33.92 -9.11
C SER A 300 32.71 -33.36 -8.18
N GLN A 301 31.93 -32.37 -8.64
CA GLN A 301 30.82 -31.80 -7.86
C GLN A 301 29.70 -32.82 -7.60
N VAL A 302 29.38 -33.65 -8.59
CA VAL A 302 28.40 -34.74 -8.45
C VAL A 302 28.91 -35.81 -7.49
N ALA A 303 30.20 -36.15 -7.54
CA ALA A 303 30.83 -37.10 -6.63
C ALA A 303 30.80 -36.60 -5.17
N ILE A 304 31.10 -35.32 -4.93
CA ILE A 304 31.00 -34.70 -3.60
C ILE A 304 29.55 -34.71 -3.10
N TYR A 305 28.59 -34.36 -3.97
CA TYR A 305 27.16 -34.38 -3.64
C TYR A 305 26.67 -35.79 -3.26
N ALA A 306 27.02 -36.81 -4.05
CA ALA A 306 26.68 -38.20 -3.77
C ALA A 306 27.26 -38.67 -2.44
N ALA A 307 28.56 -38.43 -2.21
CA ALA A 307 29.23 -38.78 -0.96
C ALA A 307 28.64 -38.07 0.28
N ALA A 308 28.33 -36.78 0.16
CA ALA A 308 27.71 -36.01 1.26
C ALA A 308 26.29 -36.49 1.56
N THR A 309 25.48 -36.75 0.53
CA THR A 309 24.10 -37.21 0.67
C THR A 309 24.04 -38.60 1.33
N ASP A 310 24.92 -39.51 0.93
CA ASP A 310 25.01 -40.85 1.51
C ASP A 310 25.40 -40.83 3.00
N LEU A 311 26.21 -39.87 3.41
CA LEU A 311 26.57 -39.63 4.82
C LEU A 311 25.57 -38.74 5.57
N SER A 312 24.47 -38.32 4.93
CA SER A 312 23.49 -37.36 5.48
C SER A 312 24.10 -36.02 5.92
N ILE A 313 25.15 -35.59 5.23
CA ILE A 313 25.83 -34.31 5.47
C ILE A 313 25.18 -33.22 4.59
N PRO A 314 24.68 -32.12 5.18
CA PRO A 314 24.14 -31.03 4.38
C PRO A 314 25.23 -30.39 3.52
N ILE A 315 24.95 -30.31 2.22
CA ILE A 315 25.81 -29.74 1.19
C ILE A 315 25.16 -28.54 0.51
N ASN A 316 25.94 -27.49 0.26
CA ASN A 316 25.60 -26.37 -0.61
C ASN A 316 26.62 -26.29 -1.76
N VAL A 317 26.13 -26.30 -2.99
CA VAL A 317 26.94 -26.11 -4.20
C VAL A 317 26.52 -24.80 -4.84
N SER A 318 27.46 -23.85 -4.88
CA SER A 318 27.22 -22.49 -5.34
C SER A 318 26.69 -22.48 -6.79
N ASP A 319 25.65 -21.70 -7.06
CA ASP A 319 24.98 -21.61 -8.38
C ASP A 319 24.43 -22.94 -8.93
N ARG A 320 24.36 -24.01 -8.12
CA ARG A 320 23.72 -25.28 -8.48
C ARG A 320 22.71 -25.73 -7.41
N PRO A 321 21.49 -25.18 -7.42
CA PRO A 321 20.44 -25.54 -6.46
C PRO A 321 20.09 -27.04 -6.44
N LEU A 322 20.18 -27.72 -7.59
CA LEU A 322 19.90 -29.17 -7.69
C LEU A 322 20.92 -30.05 -6.98
N LEU A 323 22.14 -29.55 -6.77
CA LEU A 323 23.19 -30.23 -6.01
C LEU A 323 23.31 -29.64 -4.59
N SER A 324 22.27 -28.97 -4.11
CA SER A 324 22.26 -28.32 -2.81
C SER A 324 21.11 -28.85 -1.97
N THR A 325 21.43 -29.28 -0.75
CA THR A 325 20.44 -29.66 0.28
C THR A 325 20.02 -28.47 1.14
N PHE A 326 20.82 -27.40 1.15
CA PHE A 326 20.51 -26.13 1.82
C PHE A 326 21.01 -24.93 1.02
N THR A 327 20.51 -23.74 1.33
CA THR A 327 20.89 -22.47 0.68
C THR A 327 21.24 -21.42 1.73
N PHE A 328 22.31 -20.66 1.49
CA PHE A 328 22.65 -19.51 2.32
C PHE A 328 21.68 -18.33 2.04
N PRO A 329 20.95 -17.83 3.06
CA PRO A 329 20.15 -16.62 2.91
C PRO A 329 21.02 -15.36 2.93
N SER A 330 20.45 -14.22 2.56
CA SER A 330 21.06 -12.91 2.81
C SER A 330 20.89 -12.56 4.29
N VAL A 331 21.97 -12.57 5.07
CA VAL A 331 21.94 -12.37 6.53
C VAL A 331 22.43 -10.97 6.90
N HIS A 332 21.81 -10.35 7.91
CA HIS A 332 22.28 -9.17 8.62
C HIS A 332 22.37 -9.48 10.11
N ARG A 333 23.52 -9.20 10.72
CA ARG A 333 23.74 -9.29 12.17
C ARG A 333 23.77 -7.87 12.73
N PHE A 334 22.98 -7.62 13.77
CA PHE A 334 22.92 -6.30 14.40
C PHE A 334 24.09 -6.11 15.38
N ALA A 335 24.45 -4.86 15.67
CA ALA A 335 25.40 -4.56 16.74
C ALA A 335 24.72 -4.72 18.11
N GLY A 336 25.42 -5.33 19.05
CA GLY A 336 25.02 -5.50 20.45
C GLY A 336 25.90 -4.68 21.39
N VAL A 337 25.85 -5.01 22.68
CA VAL A 337 26.57 -4.27 23.74
C VAL A 337 28.08 -4.47 23.64
N ASP A 338 28.54 -5.72 23.46
CA ASP A 338 29.97 -6.10 23.50
C ASP A 338 30.47 -6.74 22.18
N GLY A 339 29.78 -6.48 21.06
CA GLY A 339 30.09 -7.09 19.77
C GLY A 339 28.86 -7.32 18.90
N PRO A 340 28.89 -8.24 17.93
CA PRO A 340 27.71 -8.60 17.15
C PRO A 340 26.65 -9.24 18.05
N SER A 341 25.44 -8.68 18.02
CA SER A 341 24.28 -9.13 18.80
C SER A 341 23.85 -10.55 18.42
N ASN A 342 23.11 -11.19 19.32
CA ASN A 342 22.39 -12.43 19.05
C ASN A 342 21.24 -12.27 18.05
N LEU A 343 20.82 -11.03 17.76
CA LEU A 343 19.79 -10.75 16.77
C LEU A 343 20.34 -10.86 15.34
N GLN A 344 19.69 -11.68 14.54
CA GLN A 344 19.97 -11.84 13.11
C GLN A 344 18.68 -11.82 12.30
N VAL A 345 18.76 -11.23 11.10
CA VAL A 345 17.69 -11.29 10.10
C VAL A 345 18.23 -11.97 8.86
N ALA A 346 17.52 -12.99 8.39
CA ALA A 346 17.86 -13.75 7.19
C ALA A 346 16.72 -13.65 6.16
N VAL A 347 17.06 -13.28 4.93
CA VAL A 347 16.12 -13.20 3.80
C VAL A 347 16.54 -14.21 2.73
N SER A 348 15.63 -15.13 2.38
CA SER A 348 15.81 -16.08 1.27
C SER A 348 14.73 -15.85 0.21
N THR A 349 15.12 -15.95 -1.06
CA THR A 349 14.22 -15.94 -2.22
C THR A 349 14.19 -17.32 -2.90
N ASN A 350 14.54 -18.39 -2.18
CA ASN A 350 14.63 -19.76 -2.69
C ASN A 350 15.47 -19.87 -3.98
N GLY A 351 16.56 -19.08 -4.04
CA GLY A 351 17.47 -19.03 -5.19
C GLY A 351 16.95 -18.27 -6.42
N GLN A 352 15.73 -17.69 -6.38
CA GLN A 352 15.12 -17.02 -7.55
C GLN A 352 15.51 -15.54 -7.69
N GLY A 353 16.04 -14.90 -6.64
CA GLY A 353 16.29 -13.46 -6.64
C GLY A 353 17.33 -13.03 -5.62
N CYS A 354 18.59 -13.46 -5.79
CA CYS A 354 19.67 -13.20 -4.83
C CYS A 354 19.94 -11.70 -4.58
N ARG A 355 19.90 -10.86 -5.63
CA ARG A 355 20.08 -9.39 -5.48
C ARG A 355 18.89 -8.74 -4.77
N LEU A 356 17.68 -9.24 -5.02
CA LEU A 356 16.46 -8.73 -4.37
C LEU A 356 16.44 -9.08 -2.87
N ALA A 357 16.88 -10.30 -2.51
CA ALA A 357 17.04 -10.69 -1.10
C ALA A 357 17.94 -9.70 -0.34
N GLY A 358 19.05 -9.27 -0.95
CA GLY A 358 19.95 -8.28 -0.35
C GLY A 358 19.35 -6.88 -0.22
N ARG A 359 18.44 -6.47 -1.11
CA ARG A 359 17.68 -5.21 -0.98
C ARG A 359 16.66 -5.30 0.16
N ILE A 360 15.83 -6.34 0.17
CA ILE A 360 14.82 -6.57 1.21
C ILE A 360 15.47 -6.60 2.60
N ARG A 361 16.59 -7.31 2.73
CA ARG A 361 17.37 -7.34 3.98
C ARG A 361 17.78 -5.93 4.45
N ARG A 362 18.27 -5.07 3.53
CA ARG A 362 18.65 -3.68 3.87
C ARG A 362 17.44 -2.85 4.28
N ASP A 363 16.32 -2.99 3.61
CA ASP A 363 15.07 -2.28 3.94
C ASP A 363 14.53 -2.70 5.32
N ILE A 364 14.66 -3.99 5.68
CA ILE A 364 14.31 -4.47 7.03
C ILE A 364 15.27 -3.90 8.07
N ALA A 365 16.58 -3.98 7.83
CA ALA A 365 17.59 -3.48 8.77
C ALA A 365 17.44 -1.97 9.03
N ALA A 366 17.12 -1.17 8.02
CA ALA A 366 16.96 0.28 8.13
C ALA A 366 15.70 0.72 8.90
N LYS A 367 14.68 -0.15 9.02
CA LYS A 367 13.44 0.15 9.76
C LYS A 367 13.54 -0.12 11.26
N LEU A 368 14.51 -0.93 11.69
CA LEU A 368 14.74 -1.23 13.10
C LEU A 368 15.70 -0.21 13.70
N PRO A 369 15.51 0.21 14.97
CA PRO A 369 16.39 1.17 15.60
C PRO A 369 17.79 0.56 15.83
N PRO A 370 18.86 1.38 15.85
CA PRO A 370 20.22 0.87 16.07
C PRO A 370 20.41 0.12 17.39
N SER A 371 19.60 0.44 18.40
CA SER A 371 19.61 -0.14 19.75
C SER A 371 18.99 -1.54 19.86
N VAL A 372 18.34 -2.03 18.79
CA VAL A 372 17.57 -3.29 18.83
C VAL A 372 18.41 -4.51 19.20
N GLY A 373 19.67 -4.56 18.77
CA GLY A 373 20.58 -5.67 19.11
C GLY A 373 20.89 -5.71 20.61
N SER A 374 21.26 -4.56 21.18
CA SER A 374 21.50 -4.42 22.62
C SER A 374 20.26 -4.75 23.46
N ALA A 375 19.06 -4.38 22.99
CA ALA A 375 17.82 -4.74 23.65
C ALA A 375 17.61 -6.27 23.74
N VAL A 376 17.88 -6.99 22.65
CA VAL A 376 17.79 -8.47 22.61
C VAL A 376 18.81 -9.10 23.55
N ASP A 377 20.04 -8.59 23.56
CA ASP A 377 21.10 -9.11 24.43
C ASP A 377 20.75 -8.92 25.92
N ASN A 378 20.22 -7.73 26.28
CA ASN A 378 19.78 -7.43 27.64
C ASN A 378 18.59 -8.30 28.10
N ILE A 379 17.59 -8.53 27.23
CA ILE A 379 16.51 -9.49 27.53
C ILE A 379 17.05 -10.92 27.69
N GLY A 380 18.04 -11.31 26.90
CA GLY A 380 18.74 -12.57 27.04
C GLY A 380 19.40 -12.72 28.42
N GLN A 381 20.09 -11.67 28.88
CA GLN A 381 20.69 -11.63 30.22
C GLN A 381 19.63 -11.70 31.31
N LEU A 382 18.56 -10.90 31.21
CA LEU A 382 17.45 -10.90 32.16
C LEU A 382 16.80 -12.29 32.26
N ARG A 383 16.59 -12.97 31.13
CA ARG A 383 16.08 -14.34 31.08
C ARG A 383 17.05 -15.34 31.72
N SER A 384 18.35 -15.18 31.51
CA SER A 384 19.36 -16.04 32.12
C SER A 384 19.38 -15.86 33.64
N ARG A 385 19.38 -14.61 34.12
CA ARG A 385 19.34 -14.27 35.55
C ARG A 385 18.10 -14.82 36.24
N ALA A 386 16.93 -14.68 35.60
CA ALA A 386 15.68 -15.30 36.07
C ALA A 386 15.75 -16.83 36.18
N LYS A 387 16.67 -17.48 35.44
CA LYS A 387 16.95 -18.92 35.50
C LYS A 387 18.09 -19.32 36.44
N THR A 388 19.06 -18.45 36.76
CA THR A 388 20.31 -18.87 37.44
C THR A 388 20.17 -19.02 38.96
N LEU A 389 19.12 -18.45 39.56
CA LEU A 389 18.79 -18.56 40.99
C LEU A 389 18.11 -19.90 41.35
N LEU A 390 18.66 -21.02 40.87
CA LEU A 390 18.14 -22.40 41.06
C LEU A 390 19.08 -23.25 41.92
N SER A 391 18.52 -24.14 42.75
CA SER A 391 19.20 -25.32 43.32
C SER A 391 18.80 -26.59 42.55
N GLU A 392 19.71 -27.56 42.42
CA GLU A 392 19.57 -28.76 41.56
C GLU A 392 18.41 -29.72 41.91
N ASP A 393 17.79 -29.61 43.09
CA ASP A 393 16.75 -30.53 43.58
C ASP A 393 15.39 -30.45 42.85
N ASP A 394 15.14 -29.41 42.03
CA ASP A 394 13.81 -29.14 41.44
C ASP A 394 13.52 -29.85 40.11
N LEU A 395 14.48 -30.57 39.53
CA LEU A 395 14.34 -31.22 38.22
C LEU A 395 13.58 -32.57 38.25
N THR A 396 13.26 -33.11 39.43
CA THR A 396 12.71 -34.48 39.57
C THR A 396 11.28 -34.58 40.10
N THR A 397 10.54 -33.49 40.27
CA THR A 397 9.22 -33.56 40.92
C THR A 397 8.10 -34.00 39.96
N PRO A 398 7.41 -35.15 40.19
CA PRO A 398 6.33 -35.63 39.32
C PRO A 398 5.07 -34.78 39.46
N LEU A 399 4.25 -34.78 38.39
CA LEU A 399 3.09 -33.90 38.11
C LEU A 399 1.99 -33.81 39.20
N ASN A 400 2.05 -34.62 40.27
CA ASN A 400 0.98 -34.75 41.27
C ASN A 400 1.41 -34.46 42.73
N LYS A 401 2.47 -33.68 42.96
CA LYS A 401 2.74 -33.09 44.30
C LYS A 401 2.38 -31.61 44.34
N PRO A 402 1.92 -31.08 45.50
CA PRO A 402 1.59 -29.66 45.64
C PRO A 402 2.83 -28.81 45.37
N VAL A 403 2.65 -27.83 44.47
CA VAL A 403 3.66 -26.87 44.04
C VAL A 403 4.17 -26.09 45.25
N THR A 404 5.48 -26.10 45.50
CA THR A 404 6.11 -25.31 46.57
C THR A 404 6.08 -23.81 46.21
N GLN A 405 6.12 -22.91 47.19
CA GLN A 405 6.09 -21.45 46.94
C GLN A 405 7.16 -20.99 45.93
N ASN A 406 8.34 -21.62 45.91
CA ASN A 406 9.43 -21.32 44.99
C ASN A 406 9.06 -21.52 43.50
N SER A 407 8.15 -22.44 43.17
CA SER A 407 7.75 -22.68 41.78
C SER A 407 6.70 -21.67 41.26
N GLN A 408 5.99 -20.97 42.15
CA GLN A 408 5.12 -19.85 41.78
C GLN A 408 5.93 -18.59 41.45
N ASP A 409 6.97 -18.30 42.21
CA ASP A 409 7.88 -17.17 41.93
C ASP A 409 8.63 -17.33 40.59
N ARG A 410 8.91 -18.58 40.19
CA ARG A 410 9.49 -18.93 38.88
C ARG A 410 8.59 -18.52 37.71
N LEU A 411 7.30 -18.87 37.77
CA LEU A 411 6.31 -18.49 36.75
C LEU A 411 6.11 -16.97 36.75
N ARG A 412 6.17 -16.33 37.91
CA ARG A 412 6.02 -14.89 38.07
C ARG A 412 7.16 -14.11 37.39
N ARG A 413 8.42 -14.47 37.64
CA ARG A 413 9.60 -13.83 37.02
C ARG A 413 9.67 -14.05 35.51
N MET A 414 9.39 -15.26 35.03
CA MET A 414 9.37 -15.54 33.58
C MET A 414 8.21 -14.83 32.85
N ARG A 415 7.04 -14.68 33.49
CA ARG A 415 5.95 -13.84 32.96
C ARG A 415 6.37 -12.38 32.86
N TRP A 416 7.21 -11.91 33.78
CA TRP A 416 7.68 -10.54 33.77
C TRP A 416 8.66 -10.25 32.63
N VAL A 417 9.63 -11.14 32.39
CA VAL A 417 10.51 -11.06 31.21
C VAL A 417 9.70 -10.97 29.92
N HIS A 418 8.60 -11.73 29.83
CA HIS A 418 7.67 -11.67 28.69
C HIS A 418 6.97 -10.30 28.61
N GLN A 419 6.41 -9.79 29.71
CA GLN A 419 5.73 -8.49 29.73
C GLN A 419 6.69 -7.34 29.36
N MET A 420 7.91 -7.34 29.89
CA MET A 420 8.92 -6.35 29.52
C MET A 420 9.26 -6.41 28.02
N SER A 421 9.37 -7.62 27.45
CA SER A 421 9.65 -7.80 26.03
C SER A 421 8.53 -7.27 25.12
N GLU A 422 7.29 -7.25 25.59
CA GLU A 422 6.12 -6.77 24.83
C GLU A 422 5.84 -5.28 25.01
N TYR A 423 6.05 -4.74 26.22
CA TYR A 423 5.58 -3.38 26.57
C TYR A 423 6.68 -2.31 26.63
N TYR A 424 7.96 -2.69 26.77
CA TYR A 424 9.04 -1.71 26.82
C TYR A 424 9.54 -1.40 25.41
N SER A 425 9.92 -0.14 25.18
CA SER A 425 10.58 0.24 23.92
C SER A 425 11.99 -0.36 23.81
N TYR A 426 12.48 -0.54 22.57
CA TYR A 426 13.83 -1.05 22.32
C TYR A 426 14.92 -0.22 23.01
N ASP A 427 14.79 1.11 23.04
CA ASP A 427 15.78 1.99 23.68
C ASP A 427 15.81 1.81 25.19
N GLN A 428 14.64 1.66 25.83
CA GLN A 428 14.57 1.38 27.27
C GLN A 428 15.26 0.06 27.59
N LEU A 429 14.93 -1.00 26.86
CA LEU A 429 15.54 -2.32 27.04
C LEU A 429 17.06 -2.31 26.79
N ALA A 430 17.52 -1.58 25.77
CA ALA A 430 18.93 -1.43 25.45
C ALA A 430 19.71 -0.67 26.54
N SER A 431 19.07 0.28 27.22
CA SER A 431 19.70 1.09 28.29
C SER A 431 19.69 0.45 29.67
N MET A 432 19.01 -0.68 29.87
CA MET A 432 18.89 -1.32 31.17
C MET A 432 20.25 -1.74 31.73
N SER A 433 20.53 -1.30 32.95
CA SER A 433 21.70 -1.73 33.72
C SER A 433 21.45 -3.07 34.41
N SER A 434 22.54 -3.74 34.81
CA SER A 434 22.46 -5.00 35.58
C SER A 434 21.67 -4.84 36.88
N ALA A 435 21.82 -3.72 37.59
CA ALA A 435 21.12 -3.47 38.85
C ALA A 435 19.60 -3.27 38.64
N GLU A 436 19.20 -2.60 37.56
CA GLU A 436 17.79 -2.43 37.20
C GLU A 436 17.15 -3.76 36.78
N MET A 437 17.90 -4.63 36.11
CA MET A 437 17.44 -5.99 35.77
C MET A 437 17.17 -6.81 37.03
N ASP A 438 18.08 -6.76 38.02
CA ASP A 438 17.93 -7.52 39.26
C ASP A 438 16.74 -6.98 40.09
N HIS A 439 16.61 -5.66 40.21
CA HIS A 439 15.47 -5.01 40.86
C HIS A 439 14.13 -5.33 40.18
N ALA A 440 14.09 -5.38 38.84
CA ALA A 440 12.91 -5.76 38.07
C ALA A 440 12.49 -7.22 38.34
N LEU A 441 13.44 -8.12 38.64
CA LEU A 441 13.15 -9.53 38.96
C LEU A 441 12.80 -9.76 40.44
N GLU A 442 13.28 -8.90 41.35
CA GLU A 442 13.05 -8.96 42.80
C GLU A 442 11.71 -8.35 43.22
N SER A 443 11.31 -7.24 42.61
CA SER A 443 10.06 -6.50 42.93
C SER A 443 8.77 -7.31 42.70
N GLY A 444 8.85 -8.51 42.12
CA GLY A 444 7.75 -9.46 42.04
C GLY A 444 6.56 -9.03 41.17
N GLY A 445 6.45 -7.82 40.65
CA GLY A 445 5.24 -7.41 39.93
C GLY A 445 4.09 -7.08 40.87
N GLU A 446 4.29 -6.11 41.76
CA GLU A 446 3.26 -5.08 41.89
C GLU A 446 3.34 -4.17 40.66
N ILE A 447 2.61 -4.58 39.61
CA ILE A 447 2.24 -3.67 38.53
C ILE A 447 0.78 -3.36 38.80
N SER A 448 0.53 -2.11 39.18
CA SER A 448 -0.79 -1.51 39.15
C SER A 448 -1.46 -1.86 37.82
N THR A 449 -2.65 -2.49 37.85
CA THR A 449 -3.46 -2.85 36.65
C THR A 449 -4.01 -1.62 35.91
N VAL A 450 -3.43 -0.46 36.17
CA VAL A 450 -3.57 0.74 35.37
C VAL A 450 -2.54 0.60 34.24
N LEU A 451 -2.99 0.65 32.98
CA LEU A 451 -2.10 0.93 31.84
C LEU A 451 -1.03 1.93 32.31
N PRO A 452 0.28 1.76 32.01
CA PRO A 452 1.31 2.57 32.62
C PRO A 452 1.05 4.05 32.35
N HIS A 453 0.46 4.74 33.34
CA HIS A 453 0.78 6.13 33.57
C HIS A 453 2.27 6.08 33.90
N HIS A 454 3.07 6.53 32.93
CA HIS A 454 4.51 6.40 32.92
C HIS A 454 5.13 6.76 34.27
N ASP A 455 5.98 5.85 34.78
CA ASP A 455 6.95 6.11 35.85
C ASP A 455 7.64 7.45 35.64
N GLY A 456 7.36 8.41 36.52
CA GLY A 456 8.15 9.63 36.77
C GLY A 456 8.42 10.57 35.59
N LYS A 457 8.01 10.24 34.37
CA LYS A 457 8.16 11.08 33.17
C LYS A 457 6.91 11.90 33.02
N LYS A 458 7.07 13.22 33.05
CA LYS A 458 6.01 14.17 32.70
C LYS A 458 5.32 13.72 31.40
N GLY A 459 3.99 13.74 31.38
CA GLY A 459 3.20 13.50 30.18
C GLY A 459 3.50 14.55 29.10
N ARG A 460 2.90 14.40 27.92
CA ARG A 460 3.18 15.28 26.77
C ARG A 460 1.90 15.85 26.19
N ILE A 461 2.00 17.07 25.68
CA ILE A 461 0.90 17.78 25.04
C ILE A 461 1.24 17.93 23.56
N LEU A 462 0.34 17.50 22.69
CA LEU A 462 0.42 17.68 21.25
C LEU A 462 -0.69 18.62 20.81
N LEU A 463 -0.34 19.70 20.12
CA LEU A 463 -1.28 20.64 19.54
C LEU A 463 -1.45 20.32 18.05
N VAL A 464 -2.56 19.67 17.69
CA VAL A 464 -2.72 19.01 16.40
C VAL A 464 -3.76 19.71 15.53
N GLY A 465 -3.39 20.07 14.30
CA GLY A 465 -4.32 20.55 13.29
C GLY A 465 -5.06 19.41 12.59
N SER A 466 -6.39 19.45 12.60
CA SER A 466 -7.24 18.44 11.95
C SER A 466 -7.41 18.66 10.44
N GLY A 467 -6.98 19.80 9.92
CA GLY A 467 -7.41 20.25 8.60
C GLY A 467 -8.85 20.78 8.59
N PRO A 468 -9.39 21.15 7.40
CA PRO A 468 -10.65 21.88 7.30
C PRO A 468 -11.90 21.02 7.47
N GLY A 469 -11.85 19.72 7.17
CA GLY A 469 -13.03 18.87 7.00
C GLY A 469 -12.67 17.41 6.74
N HIS A 470 -12.24 17.15 5.51
CA HIS A 470 -12.05 15.80 4.98
C HIS A 470 -10.97 14.99 5.72
N PRO A 471 -11.23 13.73 6.13
CA PRO A 471 -10.26 12.83 6.75
C PRO A 471 -8.92 12.71 6.02
N SER A 472 -8.95 12.63 4.69
CA SER A 472 -7.74 12.55 3.85
C SER A 472 -6.86 13.80 3.86
N LEU A 473 -7.33 14.92 4.42
CA LEU A 473 -6.53 16.13 4.62
C LEU A 473 -5.80 16.14 5.98
N LEU A 474 -5.98 15.11 6.81
CA LEU A 474 -5.12 14.90 7.97
C LEU A 474 -3.68 14.63 7.51
N THR A 475 -2.74 15.29 8.16
CA THR A 475 -1.33 14.94 7.99
C THR A 475 -1.08 13.55 8.60
N VAL A 476 -0.08 12.84 8.08
CA VAL A 476 0.32 11.52 8.62
C VAL A 476 0.67 11.64 10.11
N ALA A 477 1.30 12.75 10.50
CA ALA A 477 1.61 13.06 11.90
C ALA A 477 0.35 13.30 12.75
N ALA A 478 -0.65 14.02 12.23
CA ALA A 478 -1.92 14.24 12.94
C ALA A 478 -2.67 12.92 13.16
N ARG A 479 -2.73 12.06 12.13
CA ARG A 479 -3.34 10.73 12.24
C ARG A 479 -2.61 9.88 13.29
N HIS A 480 -1.29 9.83 13.24
CA HIS A 480 -0.50 9.09 14.23
C HIS A 480 -0.71 9.62 15.66
N ALA A 481 -0.82 10.94 15.83
CA ALA A 481 -1.12 11.53 17.13
C ALA A 481 -2.51 11.11 17.65
N LEU A 482 -3.54 11.08 16.79
CA LEU A 482 -4.88 10.62 17.17
C LEU A 482 -4.93 9.14 17.54
N GLU A 483 -4.16 8.29 16.86
CA GLU A 483 -4.09 6.84 17.12
C GLU A 483 -3.38 6.50 18.45
N ASN A 484 -2.45 7.35 18.89
CA ASN A 484 -1.61 7.10 20.08
C ASN A 484 -1.96 7.98 21.30
N ALA A 485 -2.94 8.87 21.16
CA ALA A 485 -3.40 9.71 22.26
C ALA A 485 -4.08 8.86 23.34
N THR A 486 -3.89 9.22 24.60
CA THR A 486 -4.66 8.66 25.71
C THR A 486 -5.80 9.59 26.14
N LEU A 487 -5.64 10.90 25.89
CA LEU A 487 -6.64 11.94 26.08
C LEU A 487 -6.69 12.85 24.85
N ILE A 488 -7.86 13.03 24.25
CA ILE A 488 -8.09 13.98 23.16
C ILE A 488 -9.04 15.08 23.62
N LEU A 489 -8.59 16.33 23.45
CA LEU A 489 -9.29 17.56 23.79
C LEU A 489 -9.63 18.31 22.49
N SER A 490 -10.88 18.20 22.04
CA SER A 490 -11.33 18.73 20.76
C SER A 490 -12.18 20.00 20.90
N ASP A 491 -12.04 20.91 19.95
CA ASP A 491 -13.03 21.97 19.74
C ASP A 491 -14.32 21.41 19.14
N LYS A 492 -15.44 22.12 19.37
CA LYS A 492 -16.74 21.84 18.70
C LYS A 492 -16.68 21.98 17.18
N LEU A 493 -15.74 22.79 16.67
CA LEU A 493 -15.59 23.07 15.25
C LEU A 493 -14.91 21.93 14.47
N VAL A 494 -14.31 20.95 15.16
CA VAL A 494 -13.71 19.80 14.49
C VAL A 494 -14.82 18.96 13.83
N PRO A 495 -14.70 18.62 12.55
CA PRO A 495 -15.69 17.84 11.80
C PRO A 495 -15.95 16.46 12.42
N ALA A 496 -17.18 15.97 12.32
CA ALA A 496 -17.59 14.69 12.88
C ALA A 496 -16.82 13.52 12.23
N GLU A 497 -16.48 13.64 10.96
CA GLU A 497 -15.70 12.68 10.18
C GLU A 497 -14.28 12.49 10.75
N ILE A 498 -13.67 13.55 11.28
CA ILE A 498 -12.38 13.46 11.97
C ILE A 498 -12.54 12.81 13.34
N ILE A 499 -13.59 13.18 14.07
CA ILE A 499 -13.89 12.59 15.38
C ILE A 499 -14.15 11.08 15.26
N ALA A 500 -14.77 10.62 14.16
CA ALA A 500 -15.03 9.20 13.90
C ALA A 500 -13.75 8.35 13.77
N LEU A 501 -12.60 8.96 13.45
CA LEU A 501 -11.32 8.27 13.36
C LEU A 501 -10.68 7.98 14.73
N ILE A 502 -11.18 8.63 15.78
CA ILE A 502 -10.62 8.49 17.12
C ILE A 502 -10.92 7.07 17.65
N PRO A 503 -9.91 6.32 18.13
CA PRO A 503 -10.15 5.01 18.71
C PRO A 503 -11.15 5.09 19.87
N LYS A 504 -12.12 4.16 19.92
CA LYS A 504 -13.15 4.12 20.98
C LYS A 504 -12.59 3.94 22.39
N THR A 505 -11.35 3.47 22.49
CA THR A 505 -10.60 3.29 23.76
C THR A 505 -10.03 4.61 24.30
N THR A 506 -9.98 5.67 23.49
CA THR A 506 -9.38 6.95 23.83
C THR A 506 -10.38 7.86 24.51
N LYS A 507 -9.99 8.53 25.61
CA LYS A 507 -10.85 9.50 26.28
C LYS A 507 -10.99 10.75 25.39
N LEU A 508 -12.21 11.08 24.97
CA LEU A 508 -12.50 12.27 24.17
C LEU A 508 -13.30 13.29 25.00
N HIS A 509 -12.79 14.51 25.10
CA HIS A 509 -13.49 15.66 25.66
C HIS A 509 -13.70 16.71 24.58
N ILE A 510 -14.96 17.10 24.36
CA ILE A 510 -15.34 18.13 23.38
C ILE A 510 -15.76 19.40 24.13
N ALA A 511 -15.15 20.53 23.77
CA ALA A 511 -15.42 21.81 24.40
C ALA A 511 -16.90 22.22 24.28
N ARG A 512 -17.50 22.62 25.41
CA ARG A 512 -18.86 23.17 25.46
C ARG A 512 -18.86 24.67 25.19
N LYS A 513 -18.76 25.05 23.92
CA LYS A 513 -18.84 26.46 23.51
C LYS A 513 -20.30 26.91 23.32
N PHE A 514 -20.79 27.74 24.25
CA PHE A 514 -22.00 28.54 24.08
C PHE A 514 -21.63 29.97 23.60
N PRO A 515 -22.50 30.65 22.84
CA PRO A 515 -22.28 32.05 22.47
C PRO A 515 -21.98 32.90 23.72
N GLY A 516 -20.84 33.62 23.73
CA GLY A 516 -20.41 34.47 24.85
C GLY A 516 -19.43 33.85 25.86
N ASN A 517 -19.17 32.53 25.84
CA ASN A 517 -18.25 31.86 26.79
C ASN A 517 -17.03 31.19 26.10
N ALA A 518 -16.51 31.80 25.04
CA ALA A 518 -15.43 31.20 24.24
C ALA A 518 -14.08 31.18 24.97
N GLU A 519 -13.78 32.21 25.77
CA GLU A 519 -12.54 32.28 26.57
C GLU A 519 -12.55 31.27 27.71
N GLY A 520 -13.66 31.14 28.44
CA GLY A 520 -13.79 30.16 29.53
C GLY A 520 -13.61 28.73 29.06
N ALA A 521 -14.24 28.35 27.94
CA ALA A 521 -14.08 27.02 27.35
C ALA A 521 -12.64 26.74 26.86
N GLN A 522 -11.88 27.77 26.47
CA GLN A 522 -10.48 27.60 26.08
C GLN A 522 -9.58 27.40 27.30
N ASN A 523 -9.81 28.16 28.38
CA ASN A 523 -9.08 28.00 29.63
C ASN A 523 -9.33 26.60 30.22
N GLU A 524 -10.58 26.14 30.22
CA GLU A 524 -10.94 24.78 30.65
C GLU A 524 -10.15 23.70 29.89
N LEU A 525 -10.05 23.80 28.56
CA LEU A 525 -9.26 22.86 27.77
C LEU A 525 -7.77 22.91 28.08
N MET A 526 -7.22 24.11 28.35
CA MET A 526 -5.81 24.26 28.73
C MET A 526 -5.55 23.63 30.10
N ASP A 527 -6.43 23.87 31.08
CA ASP A 527 -6.34 23.29 32.42
C ASP A 527 -6.44 21.76 32.38
N LEU A 528 -7.37 21.22 31.58
CA LEU A 528 -7.50 19.78 31.35
C LEU A 528 -6.26 19.19 30.67
N ALA A 529 -5.65 19.91 29.72
CA ALA A 529 -4.42 19.46 29.08
C ALA A 529 -3.26 19.39 30.07
N LEU A 530 -3.13 20.40 30.93
CA LEU A 530 -2.12 20.42 31.99
C LEU A 530 -2.37 19.32 33.02
N ALA A 531 -3.62 19.10 33.43
CA ALA A 531 -3.97 18.03 34.35
C ALA A 531 -3.62 16.65 33.78
N GLY A 532 -4.00 16.38 32.51
CA GLY A 532 -3.67 15.14 31.83
C GLY A 532 -2.16 14.94 31.67
N ALA A 533 -1.43 15.98 31.27
CA ALA A 533 0.02 15.90 31.13
C ALA A 533 0.72 15.68 32.49
N ARG A 534 0.21 16.28 33.57
CA ARG A 534 0.69 16.04 34.95
C ARG A 534 0.43 14.60 35.41
N SER A 535 -0.66 13.98 34.97
CA SER A 535 -0.94 12.55 35.21
C SER A 535 -0.24 11.60 34.23
N GLY A 536 0.72 12.08 33.44
CA GLY A 536 1.50 11.24 32.53
C GLY A 536 0.80 10.89 31.21
N GLU A 537 -0.33 11.52 30.89
CA GLU A 537 -1.11 11.25 29.68
C GLU A 537 -0.42 11.81 28.40
N ILE A 538 -0.73 11.20 27.26
CA ILE A 538 -0.44 11.75 25.93
C ILE A 538 -1.69 12.53 25.51
N VAL A 539 -1.63 13.85 25.75
CA VAL A 539 -2.76 14.75 25.50
C VAL A 539 -2.66 15.28 24.07
N VAL A 540 -3.68 15.01 23.25
CA VAL A 540 -3.85 15.66 21.95
C VAL A 540 -4.90 16.75 22.06
N ARG A 541 -4.48 18.00 21.87
CA ARG A 541 -5.35 19.16 21.70
C ARG A 541 -5.66 19.33 20.22
N LEU A 542 -6.82 18.87 19.80
CA LEU A 542 -7.24 18.83 18.39
C LEU A 542 -7.95 20.13 17.99
N LYS A 543 -7.42 20.81 16.97
CA LYS A 543 -7.89 22.11 16.48
C LYS A 543 -8.27 22.03 15.01
N GLN A 544 -9.36 22.68 14.61
CA GLN A 544 -9.74 22.74 13.20
C GLN A 544 -8.74 23.57 12.39
N GLY A 545 -8.40 23.11 11.19
CA GLY A 545 -7.44 23.77 10.30
C GLY A 545 -6.01 23.61 10.81
N ASP A 546 -5.28 24.72 10.85
CA ASP A 546 -3.91 24.78 11.38
C ASP A 546 -3.90 25.44 12.77
N PRO A 547 -3.13 24.92 13.75
CA PRO A 547 -3.09 25.50 15.10
C PRO A 547 -2.65 26.96 15.18
N PHE A 548 -1.79 27.42 14.27
CA PHE A 548 -1.18 28.75 14.30
C PHE A 548 -1.84 29.76 13.34
N VAL A 549 -2.68 29.31 12.40
CA VAL A 549 -3.45 30.21 11.54
C VAL A 549 -4.80 30.54 12.18
N TYR A 550 -4.87 31.67 12.89
CA TYR A 550 -6.06 32.13 13.65
C TYR A 550 -6.64 31.10 14.63
N GLY A 551 -5.88 30.06 14.97
CA GLY A 551 -6.28 29.02 15.91
C GLY A 551 -6.01 29.36 17.37
N ARG A 552 -5.33 30.47 17.69
CA ARG A 552 -4.82 30.81 19.03
C ARG A 552 -3.80 29.79 19.60
N GLY A 553 -3.19 28.95 18.77
CA GLY A 553 -2.25 27.93 19.23
C GLY A 553 -1.01 28.50 19.92
N GLY A 554 -0.55 29.69 19.53
CA GLY A 554 0.57 30.37 20.19
C GLY A 554 0.29 30.68 21.66
N GLU A 555 -0.93 31.11 22.00
CA GLU A 555 -1.35 31.36 23.39
C GLU A 555 -1.33 30.07 24.21
N GLU A 556 -1.85 28.97 23.65
CA GLU A 556 -1.88 27.66 24.32
C GLU A 556 -0.46 27.13 24.56
N VAL A 557 0.45 27.25 23.58
CA VAL A 557 1.86 26.85 23.73
C VAL A 557 2.56 27.64 24.83
N LEU A 558 2.38 28.96 24.89
CA LEU A 558 2.97 29.81 25.93
C LEU A 558 2.44 29.41 27.32
N HIS A 559 1.12 29.19 27.43
CA HIS A 559 0.49 28.77 28.67
C HIS A 559 1.00 27.41 29.17
N PHE A 560 1.19 26.43 28.28
CA PHE A 560 1.77 25.14 28.64
C PHE A 560 3.22 25.26 29.07
N ARG A 561 4.00 26.09 28.37
CA ARG A 561 5.42 26.33 28.67
C ARG A 561 5.60 26.97 30.05
N GLU A 562 4.78 27.96 30.40
CA GLU A 562 4.75 28.59 31.73
C GLU A 562 4.47 27.58 32.85
N ASN A 563 3.72 26.52 32.53
CA ASN A 563 3.39 25.43 33.46
C ASN A 563 4.34 24.22 33.36
N GLY A 564 5.47 24.36 32.67
CA GLY A 564 6.54 23.37 32.61
C GLY A 564 6.32 22.22 31.62
N PHE A 565 5.48 22.42 30.59
CA PHE A 565 5.25 21.50 29.47
C PHE A 565 5.48 22.19 28.13
N GLU A 566 6.42 21.71 27.33
CA GLU A 566 6.59 22.17 25.95
C GLU A 566 5.67 21.36 25.03
N ALA A 567 4.70 22.02 24.39
CA ALA A 567 3.76 21.35 23.51
C ALA A 567 4.35 21.14 22.11
N THR A 568 4.25 19.92 21.58
CA THR A 568 4.61 19.63 20.19
C THR A 568 3.49 20.06 19.26
N VAL A 569 3.77 21.00 18.36
CA VAL A 569 2.78 21.48 17.39
C VAL A 569 2.85 20.67 16.11
N VAL A 570 1.73 20.05 15.73
CA VAL A 570 1.58 19.29 14.50
C VAL A 570 0.74 20.13 13.53
N PRO A 571 1.30 20.52 12.37
CA PRO A 571 0.61 21.38 11.42
C PRO A 571 -0.61 20.66 10.83
N GLY A 572 -1.62 21.47 10.49
CA GLY A 572 -2.79 21.03 9.74
C GLY A 572 -2.93 21.81 8.45
N VAL A 573 -3.70 21.28 7.50
CA VAL A 573 -3.99 22.03 6.27
C VAL A 573 -4.95 23.17 6.62
N SER A 574 -4.54 24.42 6.46
CA SER A 574 -5.40 25.58 6.76
C SER A 574 -6.57 25.69 5.78
N SER A 575 -7.75 26.04 6.29
CA SER A 575 -8.92 26.32 5.46
C SER A 575 -8.68 27.47 4.47
N ALA A 576 -7.81 28.42 4.80
CA ALA A 576 -7.44 29.52 3.93
C ALA A 576 -6.81 29.07 2.59
N LEU A 577 -6.18 27.90 2.56
CA LEU A 577 -5.56 27.32 1.37
C LEU A 577 -6.42 26.21 0.78
N ALA A 578 -6.90 25.29 1.63
CA ALA A 578 -7.68 24.16 1.18
C ALA A 578 -9.09 24.56 0.72
N GLY A 579 -9.77 25.47 1.41
CA GLY A 579 -11.12 25.90 1.05
C GLY A 579 -11.25 26.38 -0.39
N PRO A 580 -10.43 27.35 -0.85
CA PRO A 580 -10.37 27.76 -2.26
C PRO A 580 -10.14 26.56 -3.20
N LEU A 581 -9.16 25.70 -2.88
CA LEU A 581 -8.80 24.55 -3.70
C LEU A 581 -9.97 23.58 -3.87
N MET A 582 -10.72 23.28 -2.81
CA MET A 582 -11.86 22.36 -2.84
C MET A 582 -12.99 22.81 -3.77
N VAL A 583 -13.00 24.08 -4.17
CA VAL A 583 -14.03 24.69 -5.02
C VAL A 583 -13.47 25.20 -6.35
N GLY A 584 -12.22 24.85 -6.67
CA GLY A 584 -11.56 25.20 -7.92
C GLY A 584 -11.11 26.65 -8.00
N ILE A 585 -10.74 27.27 -6.87
CA ILE A 585 -10.18 28.62 -6.81
C ILE A 585 -8.72 28.53 -6.37
N PRO A 586 -7.75 28.90 -7.23
CA PRO A 586 -6.37 29.02 -6.80
C PRO A 586 -6.20 30.30 -5.99
N VAL A 587 -5.41 30.28 -4.93
CA VAL A 587 -5.13 31.49 -4.14
C VAL A 587 -4.15 32.44 -4.84
N THR A 588 -3.33 31.91 -5.75
CA THR A 588 -2.38 32.64 -6.59
C THR A 588 -2.35 32.00 -7.98
N GLN A 589 -2.24 32.81 -9.02
CA GLN A 589 -2.11 32.36 -10.40
C GLN A 589 -1.38 33.40 -11.23
N ARG A 590 -0.37 32.98 -12.00
CA ARG A 590 0.39 33.89 -12.88
C ARG A 590 -0.56 34.62 -13.84
N GLY A 591 -0.35 35.93 -13.97
CA GLY A 591 -1.19 36.82 -14.80
C GLY A 591 -2.57 37.11 -14.21
N VAL A 592 -2.85 36.67 -12.97
CA VAL A 592 -4.10 36.95 -12.25
C VAL A 592 -3.84 37.47 -10.83
N ALA A 593 -3.15 36.70 -9.99
CA ALA A 593 -2.80 37.07 -8.63
C ALA A 593 -1.41 36.52 -8.24
N ASP A 594 -0.50 37.41 -7.82
CA ASP A 594 0.86 37.09 -7.39
C ASP A 594 1.01 36.99 -5.87
N SER A 595 0.00 37.42 -5.12
CA SER A 595 0.04 37.50 -3.67
C SER A 595 -1.28 37.08 -3.03
N LEU A 596 -1.19 36.45 -1.86
CA LEU A 596 -2.31 36.11 -0.99
C LEU A 596 -2.13 36.86 0.33
N VAL A 597 -3.17 37.56 0.77
CA VAL A 597 -3.23 38.14 2.13
C VAL A 597 -4.35 37.46 2.90
N MET A 598 -4.00 36.92 4.07
CA MET A 598 -4.98 36.36 5.02
C MET A 598 -5.23 37.38 6.13
N CYS A 599 -6.51 37.67 6.39
CA CYS A 599 -6.93 38.48 7.51
C CYS A 599 -8.15 37.85 8.20
N THR A 600 -8.53 38.42 9.36
CA THR A 600 -9.79 38.07 10.03
C THR A 600 -10.79 39.21 9.85
N GLY A 601 -12.09 38.89 9.83
CA GLY A 601 -13.17 39.88 9.85
C GLY A 601 -13.53 40.38 11.26
N VAL A 602 -12.97 39.79 12.32
CA VAL A 602 -13.32 40.11 13.71
C VAL A 602 -12.08 40.06 14.60
N GLY A 603 -11.86 41.13 15.37
CA GLY A 603 -10.78 41.22 16.36
C GLY A 603 -11.15 40.61 17.71
N ARG A 604 -10.24 40.73 18.68
CA ARG A 604 -10.45 40.22 20.04
C ARG A 604 -11.72 40.82 20.66
N ALA A 605 -12.50 40.01 21.34
CA ALA A 605 -13.78 40.41 21.94
C ALA A 605 -14.76 41.08 20.96
N GLY A 606 -14.65 40.77 19.65
CA GLY A 606 -15.55 41.31 18.65
C GLY A 606 -15.13 42.67 18.08
N SER A 607 -13.94 43.18 18.44
CA SER A 607 -13.45 44.50 18.01
C SER A 607 -13.33 44.61 16.48
N ALA A 608 -13.39 45.85 15.98
CA ALA A 608 -13.09 46.12 14.57
C ALA A 608 -11.61 45.83 14.27
N VAL A 609 -11.34 45.45 13.02
CA VAL A 609 -10.00 45.15 12.50
C VAL A 609 -9.81 45.96 11.23
N GLN A 610 -8.58 46.45 11.03
CA GLN A 610 -8.22 47.16 9.81
C GLN A 610 -8.07 46.14 8.67
N LEU A 611 -8.84 46.33 7.59
CA LEU A 611 -8.79 45.47 6.41
C LEU A 611 -7.75 45.96 5.40
N PRO A 612 -7.07 45.05 4.68
CA PRO A 612 -6.14 45.44 3.61
C PRO A 612 -6.83 46.22 2.50
N GLY A 613 -6.14 47.20 1.91
CA GLY A 613 -6.55 47.94 0.72
C GLY A 613 -6.42 47.14 -0.58
N TYR A 614 -7.13 47.58 -1.60
CA TYR A 614 -7.18 46.91 -2.90
C TYR A 614 -5.84 46.98 -3.64
N VAL A 615 -5.39 45.81 -4.10
CA VAL A 615 -4.27 45.64 -5.03
C VAL A 615 -4.72 44.66 -6.10
N LYS A 616 -4.64 45.05 -7.38
CA LYS A 616 -5.19 44.25 -8.49
C LYS A 616 -4.62 42.82 -8.54
N SER A 617 -3.32 42.64 -8.27
CA SER A 617 -2.66 41.32 -8.30
C SER A 617 -2.78 40.52 -6.99
N ARG A 618 -3.66 40.90 -6.06
CA ARG A 618 -3.79 40.28 -4.73
C ARG A 618 -5.10 39.53 -4.58
N THR A 619 -5.03 38.31 -4.05
CA THR A 619 -6.17 37.60 -3.47
C THR A 619 -6.26 37.92 -1.98
N LEU A 620 -7.41 38.38 -1.51
CA LEU A 620 -7.69 38.61 -0.11
C LEU A 620 -8.54 37.47 0.45
N CYS A 621 -8.05 36.81 1.49
CA CYS A 621 -8.75 35.74 2.22
C CYS A 621 -9.16 36.25 3.61
N ILE A 622 -10.46 36.40 3.85
CA ILE A 622 -11.01 36.86 5.13
C ILE A 622 -11.64 35.68 5.87
N LEU A 623 -11.06 35.31 7.00
CA LEU A 623 -11.59 34.29 7.90
C LEU A 623 -12.51 34.93 8.94
N MET A 624 -13.51 34.18 9.43
CA MET A 624 -14.46 34.65 10.46
C MET A 624 -15.23 35.92 10.05
N GLY A 625 -15.46 36.14 8.75
CA GLY A 625 -16.12 37.35 8.23
C GLY A 625 -17.57 37.16 7.77
N VAL A 626 -18.01 35.93 7.48
CA VAL A 626 -19.28 35.65 6.76
C VAL A 626 -20.51 36.20 7.50
N ALA A 627 -20.59 36.00 8.82
CA ALA A 627 -21.70 36.51 9.63
C ALA A 627 -21.78 38.05 9.68
N ARG A 628 -20.71 38.75 9.28
CA ARG A 628 -20.62 40.22 9.24
C ARG A 628 -20.32 40.73 7.83
N ILE A 629 -20.69 39.97 6.80
CA ILE A 629 -20.27 40.27 5.43
C ILE A 629 -20.69 41.65 4.97
N GLU A 630 -21.89 42.13 5.34
CA GLU A 630 -22.34 43.49 5.01
C GLU A 630 -21.41 44.57 5.57
N ALA A 631 -21.00 44.43 6.84
CA ALA A 631 -20.06 45.34 7.47
C ALA A 631 -18.66 45.26 6.83
N VAL A 632 -18.22 44.06 6.46
CA VAL A 632 -16.96 43.86 5.73
C VAL A 632 -17.03 44.56 4.36
N LEU A 633 -18.11 44.40 3.62
CA LEU A 633 -18.29 45.02 2.30
C LEU A 633 -18.34 46.55 2.40
N ALA A 634 -19.05 47.10 3.39
CA ALA A 634 -19.08 48.54 3.63
C ALA A 634 -17.67 49.12 3.83
N VAL A 635 -16.78 48.39 4.50
CA VAL A 635 -15.37 48.79 4.65
C VAL A 635 -14.57 48.61 3.35
N LEU A 636 -14.78 47.52 2.61
CA LEU A 636 -14.03 47.24 1.37
C LEU A 636 -14.40 48.20 0.23
N THR A 637 -15.67 48.58 0.07
CA THR A 637 -16.15 49.41 -1.06
C THR A 637 -16.36 50.88 -0.72
N GLY A 638 -16.43 51.24 0.57
CA GLY A 638 -16.64 52.61 1.03
C GLY A 638 -15.54 53.59 0.62
N GLU A 639 -15.94 54.84 0.38
CA GLU A 639 -15.05 55.95 -0.04
C GLU A 639 -14.21 56.49 1.12
N ASP A 640 -14.81 56.70 2.29
CA ASP A 640 -14.19 57.36 3.46
C ASP A 640 -14.35 56.52 4.73
N VAL A 641 -13.57 55.45 4.86
CA VAL A 641 -13.67 54.50 5.99
C VAL A 641 -12.67 54.78 7.12
N GLY A 642 -12.01 55.95 7.12
CA GLY A 642 -11.01 56.33 8.11
C GLY A 642 -9.90 55.29 8.25
N SER A 643 -9.55 54.90 9.48
CA SER A 643 -8.53 53.89 9.79
C SER A 643 -8.98 52.42 9.60
N ALA A 644 -10.18 52.17 9.04
CA ALA A 644 -10.72 50.80 8.91
C ALA A 644 -10.18 50.03 7.69
N ARG A 645 -9.61 50.72 6.69
CA ARG A 645 -8.93 50.11 5.53
C ARG A 645 -7.59 50.81 5.27
N ASP A 646 -6.54 50.06 4.95
CA ASP A 646 -5.18 50.59 4.75
C ASP A 646 -4.80 50.92 3.29
N GLY A 647 -5.77 51.37 2.48
CA GLY A 647 -5.48 51.75 1.10
C GLY A 647 -6.71 51.97 0.22
N ALA A 648 -6.52 51.77 -1.09
CA ALA A 648 -7.54 51.99 -2.12
C ALA A 648 -8.79 51.12 -1.92
N ARG A 649 -9.95 51.63 -2.38
CA ARG A 649 -11.21 50.89 -2.36
C ARG A 649 -11.24 49.74 -3.35
N TYR A 650 -11.99 48.71 -3.01
CA TYR A 650 -12.23 47.59 -3.89
C TYR A 650 -13.32 47.96 -4.93
N PRO A 651 -13.12 47.65 -6.22
CA PRO A 651 -14.16 47.86 -7.24
C PRO A 651 -15.39 46.97 -6.99
N GLY A 652 -16.61 47.50 -7.16
CA GLY A 652 -17.85 46.76 -6.90
C GLY A 652 -18.06 45.52 -7.77
N HIS A 653 -17.55 45.55 -9.01
CA HIS A 653 -17.58 44.41 -9.94
C HIS A 653 -16.56 43.31 -9.61
N LEU A 654 -15.67 43.52 -8.63
CA LEU A 654 -14.61 42.57 -8.32
C LEU A 654 -15.20 41.21 -7.86
N PRO A 655 -14.67 40.08 -8.37
CA PRO A 655 -15.12 38.75 -7.96
C PRO A 655 -14.92 38.48 -6.46
N ILE A 656 -15.91 37.82 -5.87
CA ILE A 656 -15.91 37.34 -4.48
C ILE A 656 -16.48 35.92 -4.42
N ALA A 657 -15.85 35.08 -3.61
CA ALA A 657 -16.32 33.75 -3.29
C ALA A 657 -16.53 33.60 -1.77
N VAL A 658 -17.67 33.06 -1.37
CA VAL A 658 -17.90 32.61 0.01
C VAL A 658 -17.91 31.10 0.02
N VAL A 659 -16.96 30.51 0.75
CA VAL A 659 -16.80 29.07 0.88
C VAL A 659 -17.19 28.65 2.29
N GLU A 660 -18.20 27.80 2.39
CA GLU A 660 -18.75 27.29 3.64
C GLU A 660 -18.47 25.80 3.76
N ARG A 661 -18.17 25.37 5.00
CA ARG A 661 -17.87 23.98 5.36
C ARG A 661 -16.90 23.32 4.38
N ALA A 662 -15.84 24.06 4.04
CA ALA A 662 -14.82 23.63 3.10
C ALA A 662 -14.36 22.19 3.37
N SER A 663 -14.31 21.37 2.32
CA SER A 663 -13.93 19.95 2.36
C SER A 663 -14.87 18.99 3.11
N SER A 664 -16.00 19.46 3.64
CA SER A 664 -17.07 18.60 4.15
C SER A 664 -17.97 18.11 3.01
N PRO A 665 -18.67 16.97 3.17
CA PRO A 665 -19.62 16.47 2.16
C PRO A 665 -20.70 17.48 1.77
N ASP A 666 -21.09 18.35 2.69
CA ASP A 666 -22.08 19.42 2.54
C ASP A 666 -21.47 20.81 2.27
N GLN A 667 -20.22 20.86 1.78
CA GLN A 667 -19.55 22.12 1.42
C GLN A 667 -20.39 22.93 0.42
N ARG A 668 -20.22 24.25 0.46
CA ARG A 668 -20.88 25.15 -0.49
C ARG A 668 -19.96 26.30 -0.88
N VAL A 669 -20.02 26.69 -2.15
CA VAL A 669 -19.43 27.93 -2.65
C VAL A 669 -20.49 28.82 -3.28
N ILE A 670 -20.44 30.09 -2.93
CA ILE A 670 -21.27 31.16 -3.51
C ILE A 670 -20.32 32.13 -4.20
N LEU A 671 -20.48 32.30 -5.50
CA LEU A 671 -19.66 33.15 -6.36
C LEU A 671 -20.49 34.32 -6.85
N SER A 672 -19.98 35.54 -6.66
CA SER A 672 -20.64 36.77 -7.15
C SER A 672 -19.61 37.89 -7.32
N THR A 673 -20.08 39.11 -7.51
CA THR A 673 -19.30 40.34 -7.37
C THR A 673 -19.49 40.95 -5.97
N LEU A 674 -18.63 41.88 -5.57
CA LEU A 674 -18.81 42.59 -4.28
C LEU A 674 -20.18 43.28 -4.19
N ASP A 675 -20.70 43.81 -5.30
CA ASP A 675 -22.05 44.42 -5.34
C ASP A 675 -23.18 43.38 -5.24
N GLY A 676 -22.96 42.15 -5.73
CA GLY A 676 -24.00 41.12 -5.85
C GLY A 676 -24.08 40.13 -4.68
N ILE A 677 -23.02 39.98 -3.89
CA ILE A 677 -22.89 38.87 -2.93
C ILE A 677 -23.89 38.94 -1.77
N VAL A 678 -24.33 40.13 -1.36
CA VAL A 678 -25.32 40.29 -0.27
C VAL A 678 -26.64 39.66 -0.66
N GLY A 679 -27.11 39.91 -1.88
CA GLY A 679 -28.32 39.28 -2.41
C GLY A 679 -28.17 37.76 -2.56
N ALA A 680 -26.98 37.30 -2.96
CA ALA A 680 -26.69 35.88 -3.09
C ALA A 680 -26.74 35.14 -1.74
N ILE A 681 -26.14 35.70 -0.69
CA ILE A 681 -26.15 35.11 0.66
C ILE A 681 -27.54 35.17 1.29
N ALA A 682 -28.29 36.26 1.10
CA ALA A 682 -29.68 36.35 1.59
C ALA A 682 -30.61 35.29 0.96
N SER A 683 -30.25 34.74 -0.21
CA SER A 683 -31.03 33.69 -0.88
C SER A 683 -30.81 32.28 -0.32
N VAL A 684 -29.87 32.10 0.63
CA VAL A 684 -29.50 30.78 1.18
C VAL A 684 -29.24 30.82 2.70
N ASP A 685 -29.54 29.74 3.41
CA ASP A 685 -29.26 29.65 4.85
C ASP A 685 -27.76 29.48 5.13
N GLN A 686 -27.15 30.33 5.96
CA GLN A 686 -25.71 30.25 6.26
C GLN A 686 -25.29 28.93 6.93
N ARG A 687 -24.15 28.39 6.51
CA ARG A 687 -23.56 27.14 7.05
C ARG A 687 -22.16 27.40 7.62
N PRO A 688 -22.02 27.72 8.91
CA PRO A 688 -20.70 27.89 9.51
C PRO A 688 -19.94 26.55 9.64
N PRO A 689 -18.59 26.57 9.63
CA PRO A 689 -17.72 27.74 9.41
C PRO A 689 -17.60 28.12 7.93
N GLY A 690 -17.42 29.42 7.64
CA GLY A 690 -17.23 29.93 6.28
C GLY A 690 -16.12 30.97 6.18
N MET A 691 -15.60 31.14 4.96
CA MET A 691 -14.53 32.08 4.60
C MET A 691 -14.88 32.87 3.35
N ILE A 692 -14.26 34.05 3.20
CA ILE A 692 -14.48 34.95 2.06
C ILE A 692 -13.16 35.08 1.29
N LEU A 693 -13.23 34.96 -0.04
CA LEU A 693 -12.12 35.21 -0.95
C LEU A 693 -12.52 36.36 -1.88
N VAL A 694 -11.70 37.40 -1.95
CA VAL A 694 -11.93 38.58 -2.79
C VAL A 694 -10.75 38.75 -3.74
N GLY A 695 -11.04 38.91 -5.03
CA GLY A 695 -10.03 39.12 -6.06
C GLY A 695 -10.26 38.28 -7.30
N TRP A 696 -9.49 38.59 -8.35
CA TRP A 696 -9.64 37.99 -9.68
C TRP A 696 -9.43 36.48 -9.73
N ALA A 697 -8.70 35.92 -8.75
CA ALA A 697 -8.47 34.48 -8.68
C ALA A 697 -9.77 33.67 -8.46
N ALA A 698 -10.83 34.28 -7.90
CA ALA A 698 -12.12 33.61 -7.68
C ALA A 698 -12.81 33.14 -8.98
N MET A 699 -12.45 33.70 -10.14
CA MET A 699 -13.06 33.36 -11.43
C MET A 699 -12.14 32.65 -12.43
N CYS A 700 -10.83 32.55 -12.14
CA CYS A 700 -9.83 32.29 -13.18
C CYS A 700 -9.76 30.84 -13.69
N LEU A 701 -10.33 29.86 -12.99
CA LEU A 701 -10.43 28.47 -13.46
C LEU A 701 -11.83 28.10 -13.98
N GLU A 702 -12.80 29.03 -13.97
CA GLU A 702 -14.13 28.73 -14.50
C GLU A 702 -14.16 28.74 -16.03
N GLY A 703 -14.95 27.83 -16.61
CA GLY A 703 -15.15 27.74 -18.05
C GLY A 703 -13.86 27.39 -18.79
N LYS A 704 -13.43 28.23 -19.74
CA LYS A 704 -12.14 28.06 -20.43
C LYS A 704 -10.93 28.48 -19.59
N GLY A 705 -11.17 29.07 -18.42
CA GLY A 705 -10.14 29.68 -17.58
C GLY A 705 -9.57 30.98 -18.16
N ARG A 706 -8.88 31.76 -17.32
CA ARG A 706 -8.22 33.02 -17.69
C ARG A 706 -6.87 33.16 -16.99
N VAL A 707 -5.88 33.67 -17.71
CA VAL A 707 -4.49 33.87 -17.22
C VAL A 707 -3.98 35.29 -17.53
N ASP A 708 -4.85 36.16 -18.04
CA ASP A 708 -4.54 37.43 -18.71
C ASP A 708 -5.14 38.64 -17.99
N ILE A 709 -5.64 38.47 -16.76
CA ILE A 709 -6.34 39.54 -16.02
C ILE A 709 -5.45 40.76 -15.75
N LEU A 710 -4.16 40.52 -15.52
CA LEU A 710 -3.17 41.59 -15.32
C LEU A 710 -2.67 42.20 -16.63
N ASP A 711 -3.00 41.61 -17.79
CA ASP A 711 -2.52 42.03 -19.11
C ASP A 711 -3.45 43.03 -19.82
N GLY A 712 -4.36 43.67 -19.08
CA GLY A 712 -5.19 44.78 -19.57
C GLY A 712 -6.50 44.39 -20.24
N VAL A 713 -7.07 43.23 -19.91
CA VAL A 713 -8.41 42.82 -20.34
C VAL A 713 -9.52 43.74 -19.85
N ASP A 714 -10.63 43.80 -20.59
CA ASP A 714 -11.88 44.43 -20.14
C ASP A 714 -12.46 43.64 -18.96
N GLU A 715 -12.35 44.23 -17.78
CA GLU A 715 -12.78 43.65 -16.50
C GLU A 715 -14.28 43.40 -16.44
N GLN A 716 -15.12 44.31 -16.95
CA GLN A 716 -16.57 44.16 -16.88
C GLN A 716 -17.05 43.09 -17.85
N GLN A 717 -16.48 43.05 -19.05
CA GLN A 717 -16.76 41.97 -20.00
C GLN A 717 -16.36 40.61 -19.41
N ALA A 718 -15.16 40.52 -18.83
CA ALA A 718 -14.68 39.27 -18.24
C ALA A 718 -15.60 38.76 -17.13
N VAL A 719 -16.04 39.65 -16.22
CA VAL A 719 -16.99 39.32 -15.14
C VAL A 719 -18.36 38.92 -15.70
N GLY A 720 -18.85 39.60 -16.73
CA GLY A 720 -20.12 39.29 -17.39
C GLY A 720 -20.11 37.89 -18.05
N GLU A 721 -19.05 37.56 -18.77
CA GLU A 721 -18.84 36.23 -19.35
C GLU A 721 -18.71 35.15 -18.29
N TRP A 722 -17.99 35.43 -17.20
CA TRP A 722 -17.84 34.52 -16.07
C TRP A 722 -19.19 34.20 -15.45
N LEU A 723 -20.01 35.20 -15.12
CA LEU A 723 -21.31 34.96 -14.50
C LEU A 723 -22.36 34.40 -15.48
N GLY A 724 -22.18 34.59 -16.80
CA GLY A 724 -23.08 34.09 -17.82
C GLY A 724 -24.48 34.70 -17.75
N GLY A 725 -24.57 36.00 -17.43
CA GLY A 725 -25.82 36.74 -17.29
C GLY A 725 -26.57 36.54 -15.95
N LYS A 726 -26.02 35.77 -15.01
CA LYS A 726 -26.56 35.62 -13.64
C LYS A 726 -25.93 36.63 -12.69
N SER A 727 -26.59 36.94 -11.57
CA SER A 727 -26.01 37.79 -10.52
C SER A 727 -25.07 37.02 -9.57
N TRP A 728 -25.25 35.69 -9.44
CA TRP A 728 -24.37 34.80 -8.69
C TRP A 728 -24.46 33.36 -9.18
N LYS A 729 -23.52 32.52 -8.75
CA LYS A 729 -23.54 31.06 -8.91
C LYS A 729 -23.36 30.39 -7.56
N THR A 730 -24.07 29.29 -7.34
CA THR A 730 -23.94 28.46 -6.13
C THR A 730 -23.60 27.03 -6.55
N ARG A 731 -22.65 26.41 -5.86
CA ARG A 731 -22.32 24.99 -6.01
C ARG A 731 -22.24 24.35 -4.63
N GLU A 732 -22.78 23.14 -4.52
CA GLU A 732 -22.78 22.37 -3.28
C GLU A 732 -22.14 21.01 -3.50
N GLY A 733 -21.57 20.45 -2.44
CA GLY A 733 -20.97 19.14 -2.43
C GLY A 733 -19.49 19.11 -2.82
N LEU A 734 -18.83 18.02 -2.45
CA LEU A 734 -17.47 17.72 -2.90
C LEU A 734 -17.48 17.40 -4.41
N PRO A 735 -16.45 17.81 -5.17
CA PRO A 735 -16.36 17.41 -6.56
C PRO A 735 -16.12 15.89 -6.66
N ALA A 736 -16.65 15.27 -7.73
CA ALA A 736 -16.82 13.82 -7.83
C ALA A 736 -15.49 13.04 -7.75
N ASP A 737 -14.39 13.65 -8.15
CA ASP A 737 -13.02 13.14 -8.03
C ASP A 737 -12.61 12.89 -6.57
N TRP A 738 -13.16 13.64 -5.61
CA TRP A 738 -12.88 13.44 -4.19
C TRP A 738 -13.52 12.18 -3.61
N SER A 739 -14.49 11.58 -4.31
CA SER A 739 -15.05 10.27 -3.91
C SER A 739 -14.02 9.14 -3.94
N TRP A 740 -12.94 9.27 -4.73
CA TRP A 740 -11.85 8.30 -4.81
C TRP A 740 -11.13 8.11 -3.48
N PHE A 741 -11.05 9.16 -2.66
CA PHE A 741 -10.35 9.13 -1.38
C PHE A 741 -11.15 8.45 -0.25
N GLY A 742 -12.38 7.99 -0.54
CA GLY A 742 -13.24 7.24 0.36
C GLY A 742 -13.83 8.07 1.51
N SER A 743 -15.06 7.73 1.91
CA SER A 743 -15.60 8.06 3.23
C SER A 743 -15.11 6.99 4.21
N PHE A 744 -14.20 7.37 5.11
CA PHE A 744 -13.60 6.48 6.12
C PHE A 744 -14.57 6.08 7.22
#